data_AF-A0A9X3J3P6-F1
#
_entry.id   AF-A0A9X3J3P6-F1
#
_cell.length_a   1.000
_cell.length_b   1.000
_cell.length_c   1.000
_cell.angle_alpha   90.00
_cell.angle_beta   90.00
_cell.angle_gamma   90.00
#
_symmetry.space_group_name_H-M   'P 1'
#
loop_
_entity.id
_entity.type
_entity.pdbx_description
1 polymer ?
#
loop_
_entity_poly.entity_id
_entity_poly.type
_entity_poly.pdbx_seq_one_letter_code
_entity_poly.pdbx_strand_id
1 'polypeptide(L)'
;MPPSARITDGHTCPVHGGGPICVGDATIIVGNVPAARLGDGLICPCGPDLIAQGENTVIFGNMPAARIGDSTAHGGAVAQGCPTVLIGSTAQTEALKTDKPFCEKCPYEQRPPELEGFPPVIIDAHMHIQSGNCAPLPPLRDKAMGLRIDRGTVNFMAGVPLLSSLMVGDMGEVAPEPTHVVGERLISENNGIDFLAGGAGGYFVGVSIVLTMDMDFCHLDAYEGLHIYQEDEEGRRWYANRKDGTQRYEDCRRVYLDSNEDLPMDHEETELQAQEGPIDSSRQFDRYLKDQRSNCFETWRQQRRRTEMVAAQNPLRLLPLYHYEPRRYIKLEQPDAPFKNLVENGGLYVGLKMYTSQGYMPKESTERGKATGEVTRAFFSRLASEDLPLQTHCTPEGWYTHHRKLYIDLASEEVREQYKHPIDGSLDDRERMQYFQDHFVHPEAWRLVLQDNPSLRLCLAHWASDDKLWRDSVADFKKPTLTRAELREFQKWAIGRSGSRYYKNIHELWPESPFAGKAMPSVDAKDTIYAKSWIRSIVELCGEYPNFYTDLSYLPIFNKYKSWAGDEQPYWQQLVDVLRDYPYMVDKLMFGTDWYMILMDKHGYRKWYEETIKALEEVSTALEGQWSAHFLFHQFALINPIKFYRLDKIVDKLKDNLTAAIGKLDGGDKAKMLSDLERRHQVLAAACDKARMSRMQSAVKQGPLRFTGPEGWL
;
A
#
# COMPACT_ATOMS: atom_id res chain seq x y z
N MET A 1 -6.75 31.05 38.98
CA MET A 1 -8.15 31.07 38.47
C MET A 1 -9.08 31.55 39.59
N PRO A 2 -9.55 32.81 39.53
CA PRO A 2 -10.54 33.34 40.47
C PRO A 2 -11.98 32.90 40.14
N PRO A 3 -12.92 32.98 41.12
CA PRO A 3 -14.36 32.80 40.90
C PRO A 3 -14.95 33.73 39.84
N SER A 4 -15.83 33.21 38.99
CA SER A 4 -16.59 33.97 37.98
C SER A 4 -17.59 34.90 38.64
N ALA A 5 -17.63 36.16 38.20
CA ALA A 5 -18.57 37.17 38.69
C ALA A 5 -19.92 37.08 37.98
N ARG A 6 -20.98 37.51 38.67
CA ARG A 6 -22.38 37.40 38.24
C ARG A 6 -23.14 38.63 38.69
N ILE A 7 -24.36 38.81 38.18
CA ILE A 7 -25.26 39.81 38.76
C ILE A 7 -25.44 39.53 40.25
N THR A 8 -25.66 40.59 41.03
CA THR A 8 -25.73 40.61 42.51
C THR A 8 -24.42 40.44 43.26
N ASP A 9 -23.35 39.93 42.64
CA ASP A 9 -22.05 39.85 43.31
C ASP A 9 -21.50 41.28 43.57
N GLY A 10 -20.96 41.51 44.77
CA GLY A 10 -20.48 42.83 45.18
C GLY A 10 -19.14 43.25 44.56
N HIS A 11 -18.95 44.56 44.40
CA HIS A 11 -17.65 45.19 44.12
C HIS A 11 -17.28 46.18 45.22
N THR A 12 -15.98 46.40 45.42
CA THR A 12 -15.48 47.52 46.22
C THR A 12 -15.29 48.73 45.31
N CYS A 13 -15.66 49.92 45.78
CA CYS A 13 -15.41 51.16 45.05
C CYS A 13 -14.82 52.20 46.03
N PRO A 14 -13.61 52.73 45.76
CA PRO A 14 -12.94 53.69 46.63
C PRO A 14 -13.61 55.07 46.63
N VAL A 15 -14.41 55.37 45.60
CA VAL A 15 -15.07 56.67 45.43
C VAL A 15 -16.39 56.72 46.21
N HIS A 16 -17.16 55.64 46.20
CA HIS A 16 -18.58 55.67 46.58
C HIS A 16 -19.02 54.58 47.59
N GLY A 17 -18.16 53.63 47.97
CA GLY A 17 -18.48 52.62 49.00
C GLY A 17 -18.97 51.25 48.49
N GLY A 18 -18.88 50.99 47.18
CA GLY A 18 -19.17 49.69 46.57
C GLY A 18 -20.66 49.33 46.45
N GLY A 19 -20.97 48.21 45.82
CA GLY A 19 -22.34 47.73 45.62
C GLY A 19 -22.43 46.55 44.64
N PRO A 20 -23.64 46.08 44.27
CA PRO A 20 -23.78 44.89 43.44
C PRO A 20 -23.55 45.17 41.94
N ILE A 21 -23.13 44.14 41.22
CA ILE A 21 -23.27 44.07 39.75
C ILE A 21 -24.76 44.01 39.40
N CYS A 22 -25.22 44.86 38.48
CA CYS A 22 -26.63 44.98 38.12
C CYS A 22 -26.95 44.61 36.66
N VAL A 23 -25.94 44.45 35.82
CA VAL A 23 -26.06 43.99 34.43
C VAL A 23 -25.23 42.73 34.23
N GLY A 24 -25.70 41.82 33.39
CA GLY A 24 -25.02 40.59 33.02
C GLY A 24 -25.65 39.97 31.78
N ASP A 25 -25.07 38.89 31.27
CA ASP A 25 -25.61 38.15 30.13
C ASP A 25 -26.64 37.11 30.58
N ALA A 26 -27.90 37.30 30.21
CA ALA A 26 -28.99 36.40 30.56
C ALA A 26 -28.92 35.02 29.88
N THR A 27 -28.11 34.87 28.82
CA THR A 27 -27.92 33.59 28.11
C THR A 27 -26.85 32.70 28.75
N ILE A 28 -26.00 33.28 29.61
CA ILE A 28 -24.89 32.58 30.24
C ILE A 28 -25.11 32.55 31.74
N ILE A 29 -25.36 31.37 32.26
CA ILE A 29 -25.75 31.15 33.65
C ILE A 29 -24.60 30.53 34.42
N VAL A 30 -24.12 31.23 35.45
CA VAL A 30 -23.06 30.77 36.37
C VAL A 30 -23.68 30.61 37.75
N GLY A 31 -23.68 29.38 38.29
CA GLY A 31 -24.30 29.10 39.59
C GLY A 31 -25.76 29.57 39.67
N ASN A 32 -26.55 29.30 38.62
CA ASN A 32 -27.97 29.68 38.46
C ASN A 32 -28.26 31.18 38.36
N VAL A 33 -27.25 32.03 38.13
CA VAL A 33 -27.40 33.48 38.03
C VAL A 33 -26.68 33.99 36.76
N PRO A 34 -27.25 34.98 36.02
CA PRO A 34 -26.61 35.57 34.85
C PRO A 34 -25.17 36.05 35.11
N ALA A 35 -24.26 35.71 34.21
CA ALA A 35 -22.84 35.97 34.33
C ALA A 35 -22.49 37.43 33.98
N ALA A 36 -21.52 38.01 34.69
CA ALA A 36 -21.02 39.36 34.45
C ALA A 36 -19.80 39.35 33.52
N ARG A 37 -19.59 40.44 32.80
CA ARG A 37 -18.61 40.60 31.75
C ARG A 37 -17.97 41.98 31.77
N LEU A 38 -16.88 42.14 31.04
CA LEU A 38 -16.31 43.45 30.77
C LEU A 38 -17.38 44.38 30.17
N GLY A 39 -17.48 45.58 30.74
CA GLY A 39 -18.45 46.60 30.36
C GLY A 39 -19.82 46.48 31.02
N ASP A 40 -20.10 45.42 31.79
CA ASP A 40 -21.37 45.31 32.51
C ASP A 40 -21.43 46.29 33.70
N GLY A 41 -22.64 46.79 33.96
CA GLY A 41 -22.93 47.83 34.95
C GLY A 41 -22.93 47.37 36.41
N LEU A 42 -22.52 48.29 37.27
CA LEU A 42 -22.41 48.19 38.72
C LEU A 42 -23.22 49.32 39.37
N ILE A 43 -23.79 49.05 40.56
CA ILE A 43 -24.47 50.09 41.35
C ILE A 43 -23.51 50.62 42.42
N CYS A 44 -23.23 51.92 42.41
CA CYS A 44 -22.65 52.64 43.54
C CYS A 44 -23.68 53.58 44.19
N PRO A 45 -23.52 53.96 45.48
CA PRO A 45 -24.44 54.85 46.20
C PRO A 45 -24.76 56.21 45.56
N CYS A 46 -23.94 56.72 44.64
CA CYS A 46 -24.17 58.02 43.98
C CYS A 46 -23.94 58.03 42.45
N GLY A 47 -23.93 56.88 41.78
CA GLY A 47 -23.87 56.80 40.31
C GLY A 47 -23.54 55.40 39.77
N PRO A 48 -23.71 55.14 38.47
CA PRO A 48 -23.31 53.86 37.87
C PRO A 48 -21.78 53.73 37.80
N ASP A 49 -21.26 52.53 37.99
CA ASP A 49 -19.87 52.14 37.70
C ASP A 49 -19.91 51.00 36.65
N LEU A 50 -18.77 50.66 36.05
CA LEU A 50 -18.64 49.62 35.04
C LEU A 50 -17.48 48.68 35.37
N ILE A 51 -17.62 47.41 35.01
CA ILE A 51 -16.50 46.48 35.02
C ILE A 51 -15.52 46.88 33.90
N ALA A 52 -14.30 47.26 34.28
CA ALA A 52 -13.29 47.77 33.36
C ALA A 52 -12.31 46.69 32.87
N GLN A 53 -12.29 45.51 33.49
CA GLN A 53 -11.44 44.39 33.13
C GLN A 53 -12.20 43.06 33.16
N GLY A 54 -11.82 42.12 32.31
CA GLY A 54 -12.31 40.74 32.33
C GLY A 54 -11.23 39.77 31.87
N GLU A 55 -11.53 38.49 31.88
CA GLU A 55 -10.64 37.42 31.44
C GLU A 55 -10.73 37.20 29.93
N ASN A 56 -9.71 37.63 29.20
CA ASN A 56 -9.69 37.55 27.74
C ASN A 56 -9.70 36.12 27.19
N THR A 57 -9.28 35.13 27.98
CA THR A 57 -9.32 33.71 27.57
C THR A 57 -10.70 33.06 27.76
N VAL A 58 -11.64 33.71 28.44
CA VAL A 58 -12.98 33.19 28.71
C VAL A 58 -14.01 34.19 28.23
N ILE A 59 -14.73 33.85 27.17
CA ILE A 59 -15.64 34.77 26.49
C ILE A 59 -17.09 34.44 26.84
N PHE A 60 -17.80 35.43 27.37
CA PHE A 60 -19.23 35.38 27.63
C PHE A 60 -19.94 36.38 26.70
N GLY A 61 -20.83 35.89 25.83
CA GLY A 61 -21.59 36.75 24.91
C GLY A 61 -20.70 37.73 24.12
N ASN A 62 -19.61 37.23 23.54
CA ASN A 62 -18.59 37.97 22.80
C ASN A 62 -17.77 39.02 23.58
N MET A 63 -17.90 39.07 24.91
CA MET A 63 -17.11 39.95 25.78
C MET A 63 -16.29 39.12 26.79
N PRO A 64 -15.12 39.59 27.25
CA PRO A 64 -14.35 38.94 28.31
C PRO A 64 -15.18 38.74 29.59
N ALA A 65 -15.13 37.54 30.19
CA ALA A 65 -15.87 37.20 31.40
C ALA A 65 -15.28 37.87 32.64
N ALA A 66 -16.12 38.46 33.50
CA ALA A 66 -15.67 39.12 34.73
C ALA A 66 -15.50 38.14 35.89
N ARG A 67 -14.58 38.45 36.81
CA ARG A 67 -14.19 37.60 37.94
C ARG A 67 -13.83 38.42 39.17
N ILE A 68 -13.72 37.75 40.31
CA ILE A 68 -13.13 38.37 41.50
C ILE A 68 -11.74 38.93 41.18
N GLY A 69 -11.53 40.19 41.54
CA GLY A 69 -10.28 40.93 41.38
C GLY A 69 -10.20 41.77 40.11
N ASP A 70 -11.13 41.61 39.15
CA ASP A 70 -11.14 42.45 37.96
C ASP A 70 -11.52 43.90 38.31
N SER A 71 -10.80 44.87 37.74
CA SER A 71 -10.95 46.29 38.06
C SER A 71 -12.26 46.90 37.58
N THR A 72 -12.77 47.90 38.31
CA THR A 72 -13.93 48.73 37.90
C THR A 72 -13.48 50.12 37.44
N ALA A 73 -14.34 50.84 36.70
CA ALA A 73 -14.00 52.14 36.13
C ALA A 73 -13.72 53.21 37.20
N HIS A 74 -14.36 53.11 38.38
CA HIS A 74 -14.04 53.96 39.54
C HIS A 74 -12.77 53.54 40.31
N GLY A 75 -11.93 52.66 39.75
CA GLY A 75 -10.68 52.21 40.37
C GLY A 75 -10.88 51.19 41.51
N GLY A 76 -12.08 50.64 41.61
CA GLY A 76 -12.43 49.54 42.51
C GLY A 76 -12.13 48.17 41.91
N ALA A 77 -12.64 47.11 42.54
CA ALA A 77 -12.54 45.75 42.00
C ALA A 77 -13.78 44.91 42.36
N VAL A 78 -14.08 43.93 41.52
CA VAL A 78 -15.10 42.92 41.81
C VAL A 78 -14.66 42.10 43.03
N ALA A 79 -15.51 42.07 44.05
CA ALA A 79 -15.18 41.54 45.37
C ALA A 79 -15.78 40.15 45.64
N GLN A 80 -16.79 39.74 44.88
CA GLN A 80 -17.49 38.47 45.03
C GLN A 80 -17.71 37.77 43.68
N GLY A 81 -17.96 36.46 43.74
CA GLY A 81 -18.12 35.60 42.57
C GLY A 81 -18.62 34.21 42.98
N CYS A 82 -18.92 33.37 41.99
CA CYS A 82 -19.43 32.01 42.21
C CYS A 82 -18.31 31.07 42.69
N PRO A 83 -18.34 30.57 43.95
CA PRO A 83 -17.22 29.81 44.51
C PRO A 83 -16.97 28.47 43.81
N THR A 84 -17.94 27.94 43.07
CA THR A 84 -17.84 26.67 42.35
C THR A 84 -17.40 26.81 40.90
N VAL A 85 -17.33 28.03 40.35
CA VAL A 85 -16.95 28.27 38.95
C VAL A 85 -15.73 29.18 38.91
N LEU A 86 -14.56 28.57 38.68
CA LEU A 86 -13.29 29.27 38.58
C LEU A 86 -12.93 29.44 37.10
N ILE A 87 -12.58 30.65 36.67
CA ILE A 87 -12.28 30.96 35.27
C ILE A 87 -10.95 31.72 35.11
N GLY A 88 -10.29 31.49 33.98
CA GLY A 88 -8.97 32.04 33.65
C GLY A 88 -7.89 30.99 33.45
N SER A 89 -6.66 31.48 33.30
CA SER A 89 -5.50 30.61 33.06
C SER A 89 -4.95 30.04 34.38
N THR A 90 -4.44 28.80 34.32
CA THR A 90 -3.74 28.16 35.44
C THR A 90 -2.27 28.60 35.47
N ALA A 91 -1.59 28.48 36.62
CA ALA A 91 -0.14 28.71 36.68
C ALA A 91 0.64 27.79 35.73
N GLN A 92 0.13 26.57 35.48
CA GLN A 92 0.69 25.65 34.48
C GLN A 92 0.46 26.18 33.07
N THR A 93 -0.72 26.73 32.75
CA THR A 93 -1.03 27.35 31.46
C THR A 93 -0.19 28.60 31.21
N GLU A 94 0.01 29.46 32.21
CA GLU A 94 0.88 30.64 32.09
C GLU A 94 2.36 30.26 31.99
N ALA A 95 2.83 29.23 32.71
CA ALA A 95 4.19 28.72 32.57
C ALA A 95 4.44 28.01 31.22
N LEU A 96 3.37 27.58 30.53
CA LEU A 96 3.39 26.99 29.18
C LEU A 96 3.18 28.03 28.07
N LYS A 97 2.86 29.29 28.39
CA LYS A 97 2.86 30.38 27.42
C LYS A 97 4.30 30.77 27.14
N THR A 98 4.87 30.13 26.13
CA THR A 98 6.18 30.48 25.57
C THR A 98 5.96 31.00 24.16
N ASP A 99 6.74 32.01 23.76
CA ASP A 99 6.77 32.57 22.40
C ASP A 99 7.28 31.54 21.37
N LYS A 100 7.78 30.40 21.87
CA LYS A 100 8.26 29.26 21.11
C LYS A 100 7.23 28.13 21.23
N PRO A 101 6.85 27.46 20.12
CA PRO A 101 5.92 26.35 20.20
C PRO A 101 6.44 25.28 21.16
N PHE A 102 5.53 24.63 21.90
CA PHE A 102 5.82 23.46 22.73
C PHE A 102 6.04 22.24 21.83
N CYS A 103 7.05 22.33 20.99
CA CYS A 103 7.57 21.27 20.19
C CYS A 103 9.08 21.31 20.47
N GLU A 104 9.65 20.22 20.96
CA GLU A 104 11.00 19.93 20.49
C GLU A 104 10.98 20.13 18.99
N LYS A 105 11.87 20.97 18.47
CA LYS A 105 12.01 21.12 17.03
C LYS A 105 12.13 19.72 16.49
N CYS A 106 11.20 19.36 15.61
CA CYS A 106 11.24 18.08 14.92
C CYS A 106 12.67 17.99 14.36
N PRO A 107 13.45 16.92 14.60
CA PRO A 107 14.80 16.81 14.05
C PRO A 107 14.83 16.92 12.51
N TYR A 108 13.64 16.86 11.89
CA TYR A 108 13.35 17.04 10.48
C TYR A 108 12.99 18.50 10.06
N GLU A 109 13.08 19.50 10.94
CA GLU A 109 12.78 20.93 10.62
C GLU A 109 13.74 21.55 9.60
N GLN A 110 14.92 20.96 9.41
CA GLN A 110 15.86 21.39 8.39
C GLN A 110 15.99 20.29 7.35
N ARG A 111 15.55 20.60 6.14
CA ARG A 111 15.74 19.71 5.00
C ARG A 111 17.25 19.48 4.80
N PRO A 112 17.71 18.23 4.67
CA PRO A 112 19.11 17.93 4.43
C PRO A 112 19.64 18.68 3.21
N PRO A 113 20.91 19.11 3.20
CA PRO A 113 21.51 19.84 2.06
C PRO A 113 21.38 19.09 0.74
N GLU A 114 21.42 17.75 0.74
CA GLU A 114 21.28 16.94 -0.49
C GLU A 114 19.88 17.00 -1.08
N LEU A 115 18.87 17.33 -0.27
CA LEU A 115 17.48 17.49 -0.68
C LEU A 115 17.12 18.97 -0.91
N GLU A 116 18.07 19.89 -0.75
CA GLU A 116 17.83 21.31 -0.86
C GLU A 116 17.31 21.68 -2.27
N GLY A 117 16.15 22.33 -2.28
CA GLY A 117 15.44 22.73 -3.48
C GLY A 117 14.67 21.62 -4.22
N PHE A 118 14.69 20.35 -3.82
CA PHE A 118 13.70 19.41 -4.37
C PHE A 118 12.29 19.86 -3.95
N PRO A 119 11.24 19.68 -4.75
CA PRO A 119 9.89 19.93 -4.25
C PRO A 119 9.50 18.92 -3.16
N PRO A 120 8.57 19.25 -2.25
CA PRO A 120 8.09 18.34 -1.21
C PRO A 120 7.11 17.32 -1.80
N VAL A 121 7.65 16.30 -2.47
CA VAL A 121 6.89 15.22 -3.12
C VAL A 121 7.32 13.88 -2.54
N ILE A 122 6.34 13.04 -2.23
CA ILE A 122 6.54 11.62 -1.87
C ILE A 122 5.65 10.80 -2.78
N ILE A 123 6.20 9.74 -3.36
CA ILE A 123 5.50 8.77 -4.20
C ILE A 123 5.54 7.43 -3.48
N ASP A 124 4.38 6.98 -3.06
CA ASP A 124 4.15 5.61 -2.63
C ASP A 124 3.94 4.74 -3.87
N ALA A 125 4.97 3.98 -4.25
CA ALA A 125 5.07 3.37 -5.57
C ALA A 125 4.28 2.06 -5.71
N HIS A 126 3.71 1.53 -4.63
CA HIS A 126 3.00 0.27 -4.63
C HIS A 126 1.89 0.26 -3.59
N MET A 127 0.65 0.22 -4.06
CA MET A 127 -0.53 0.12 -3.20
C MET A 127 -1.63 -0.69 -3.85
N HIS A 128 -2.18 -1.68 -3.17
CA HIS A 128 -3.39 -2.35 -3.63
C HIS A 128 -4.66 -1.59 -3.21
N ILE A 129 -5.54 -1.26 -4.16
CA ILE A 129 -6.97 -1.10 -3.82
C ILE A 129 -7.58 -2.47 -4.01
N GLN A 130 -7.61 -3.22 -2.91
CA GLN A 130 -8.16 -4.55 -2.88
C GLN A 130 -9.09 -4.64 -1.69
N SER A 131 -10.25 -5.26 -1.87
CA SER A 131 -11.20 -5.53 -0.81
C SER A 131 -11.80 -6.92 -1.01
N GLY A 132 -12.53 -7.42 -0.03
CA GLY A 132 -13.31 -8.65 -0.18
C GLY A 132 -14.26 -8.60 -1.36
N ASN A 133 -14.77 -7.41 -1.68
CA ASN A 133 -15.68 -7.19 -2.80
C ASN A 133 -14.96 -7.28 -4.14
N CYS A 134 -13.63 -7.13 -4.21
CA CYS A 134 -12.88 -7.25 -5.45
C CYS A 134 -12.56 -8.71 -5.84
N ALA A 135 -12.88 -9.69 -4.99
CA ALA A 135 -12.56 -11.10 -5.20
C ALA A 135 -13.83 -11.97 -5.32
N PRO A 136 -13.93 -12.87 -6.32
CA PRO A 136 -15.00 -13.86 -6.40
C PRO A 136 -14.97 -14.85 -5.23
N LEU A 137 -16.11 -15.50 -4.94
CA LEU A 137 -16.24 -16.51 -3.89
C LEU A 137 -15.28 -17.71 -4.00
N PRO A 138 -14.99 -18.33 -5.16
CA PRO A 138 -14.16 -19.54 -5.17
C PRO A 138 -12.73 -19.29 -4.65
N PRO A 139 -12.00 -18.23 -5.05
CA PRO A 139 -10.76 -17.83 -4.39
C PRO A 139 -10.91 -17.53 -2.88
N LEU A 140 -12.01 -16.89 -2.46
CA LEU A 140 -12.30 -16.62 -1.03
C LEU A 140 -12.49 -17.91 -0.22
N ARG A 141 -13.27 -18.88 -0.75
CA ARG A 141 -13.55 -20.17 -0.11
C ARG A 141 -12.30 -21.05 -0.01
N ASP A 142 -11.43 -21.03 -1.03
CA ASP A 142 -10.14 -21.72 -0.98
C ASP A 142 -9.25 -21.19 0.15
N LYS A 143 -9.24 -19.87 0.35
CA LYS A 143 -8.54 -19.24 1.48
C LYS A 143 -9.20 -19.53 2.84
N ALA A 144 -10.51 -19.73 2.89
CA ALA A 144 -11.24 -20.15 4.09
C ALA A 144 -11.19 -21.66 4.36
N MET A 145 -10.08 -22.32 3.99
CA MET A 145 -9.86 -23.78 4.14
C MET A 145 -10.97 -24.65 3.52
N GLY A 146 -11.62 -24.17 2.45
CA GLY A 146 -12.69 -24.88 1.77
C GLY A 146 -14.03 -24.88 2.50
N LEU A 147 -14.19 -24.10 3.57
CA LEU A 147 -15.48 -23.90 4.22
C LEU A 147 -16.45 -23.25 3.22
N ARG A 148 -17.66 -23.81 3.12
CA ARG A 148 -18.74 -23.21 2.35
C ARG A 148 -19.30 -22.02 3.13
N ILE A 149 -18.73 -20.86 2.87
CA ILE A 149 -19.17 -19.58 3.39
C ILE A 149 -19.76 -18.74 2.24
N ASP A 150 -20.82 -18.02 2.55
CA ASP A 150 -21.38 -16.99 1.67
C ASP A 150 -20.67 -15.63 1.88
N ARG A 151 -20.86 -14.68 0.96
CA ARG A 151 -20.20 -13.37 1.02
C ARG A 151 -20.62 -12.55 2.25
N GLY A 152 -21.89 -12.65 2.66
CA GLY A 152 -22.38 -11.99 3.88
C GLY A 152 -21.64 -12.48 5.13
N THR A 153 -21.36 -13.77 5.19
CA THR A 153 -20.61 -14.41 6.27
C THR A 153 -19.13 -14.02 6.21
N VAL A 154 -18.52 -13.96 5.02
CA VAL A 154 -17.15 -13.43 4.84
C VAL A 154 -17.06 -12.00 5.41
N ASN A 155 -17.99 -11.13 5.01
CA ASN A 155 -18.03 -9.73 5.42
C ASN A 155 -18.36 -9.55 6.92
N PHE A 156 -19.23 -10.41 7.48
CA PHE A 156 -19.50 -10.45 8.91
C PHE A 156 -18.26 -10.88 9.71
N MET A 157 -17.59 -11.96 9.30
CA MET A 157 -16.38 -12.46 9.95
C MET A 157 -15.24 -11.43 9.89
N ALA A 158 -15.11 -10.74 8.76
CA ALA A 158 -14.22 -9.61 8.57
C ALA A 158 -14.45 -8.47 9.57
N GLY A 159 -15.72 -8.15 9.88
CA GLY A 159 -16.09 -7.09 10.82
C GLY A 159 -16.01 -7.48 12.30
N VAL A 160 -15.77 -8.76 12.64
CA VAL A 160 -15.74 -9.26 14.02
C VAL A 160 -14.30 -9.62 14.43
N PRO A 161 -13.65 -8.90 15.36
CA PRO A 161 -12.22 -9.08 15.68
C PRO A 161 -11.80 -10.50 16.10
N LEU A 162 -12.70 -11.26 16.74
CA LEU A 162 -12.43 -12.64 17.15
C LEU A 162 -12.52 -13.64 15.99
N LEU A 163 -13.36 -13.35 14.99
CA LEU A 163 -13.55 -14.19 13.81
C LEU A 163 -12.60 -13.78 12.68
N SER A 164 -12.19 -12.51 12.63
CA SER A 164 -11.16 -12.03 11.72
C SER A 164 -9.86 -12.80 11.95
N SER A 165 -9.47 -13.08 13.21
CA SER A 165 -8.26 -13.87 13.51
C SER A 165 -8.31 -15.33 13.04
N LEU A 166 -9.50 -15.93 12.89
CA LEU A 166 -9.69 -17.26 12.29
C LEU A 166 -9.64 -17.23 10.74
N MET A 167 -9.85 -16.04 10.18
CA MET A 167 -9.66 -15.72 8.78
C MET A 167 -8.24 -15.16 8.52
N VAL A 168 -7.45 -14.87 9.56
CA VAL A 168 -6.10 -14.31 9.47
C VAL A 168 -5.07 -15.42 9.26
N GLY A 169 -4.33 -15.24 8.18
CA GLY A 169 -3.33 -16.10 7.53
C GLY A 169 -2.93 -15.39 6.23
N ASP A 170 -2.67 -16.12 5.13
CA ASP A 170 -2.46 -15.57 3.76
C ASP A 170 -3.60 -14.62 3.25
N MET A 171 -4.64 -14.32 4.04
CA MET A 171 -5.80 -13.50 3.67
C MET A 171 -5.57 -11.98 3.81
N GLY A 172 -4.78 -11.56 4.80
CA GLY A 172 -5.00 -10.25 5.44
C GLY A 172 -6.45 -10.09 5.96
N GLU A 173 -6.78 -9.01 6.68
CA GLU A 173 -8.18 -8.71 7.05
C GLU A 173 -9.03 -8.27 5.83
N VAL A 174 -9.87 -9.17 5.30
CA VAL A 174 -10.80 -8.85 4.21
C VAL A 174 -11.72 -7.69 4.65
N ALA A 175 -11.73 -6.53 3.97
CA ALA A 175 -12.70 -5.46 4.25
C ALA A 175 -13.79 -5.48 3.17
N PRO A 176 -15.05 -5.21 3.49
CA PRO A 176 -16.14 -5.22 2.53
C PRO A 176 -16.25 -3.90 1.74
N GLU A 177 -15.23 -3.03 1.80
CA GLU A 177 -15.29 -1.68 1.24
C GLU A 177 -15.21 -1.71 -0.30
N PRO A 178 -15.92 -0.81 -1.00
CA PRO A 178 -15.83 -0.69 -2.45
C PRO A 178 -14.55 0.08 -2.83
N THR A 179 -14.08 -0.09 -4.07
CA THR A 179 -12.83 0.50 -4.57
C THR A 179 -12.69 2.00 -4.28
N HIS A 180 -13.76 2.79 -4.41
CA HIS A 180 -13.69 4.25 -4.22
C HIS A 180 -13.46 4.67 -2.75
N VAL A 181 -14.08 3.99 -1.79
CA VAL A 181 -13.94 4.28 -0.35
C VAL A 181 -12.51 4.01 0.11
N VAL A 182 -11.96 2.87 -0.32
CA VAL A 182 -10.57 2.48 -0.07
C VAL A 182 -9.62 3.55 -0.64
N GLY A 183 -9.90 4.03 -1.86
CA GLY A 183 -9.11 5.09 -2.51
C GLY A 183 -9.17 6.45 -1.81
N GLU A 184 -10.35 6.90 -1.38
CA GLU A 184 -10.51 8.19 -0.68
C GLU A 184 -9.81 8.19 0.68
N ARG A 185 -9.95 7.11 1.44
CA ARG A 185 -9.29 6.95 2.73
C ARG A 185 -7.77 6.95 2.59
N LEU A 186 -7.26 6.22 1.60
CA LEU A 186 -5.84 6.24 1.26
C LEU A 186 -5.33 7.67 1.04
N ILE A 187 -6.01 8.45 0.21
CA ILE A 187 -5.62 9.83 -0.09
C ILE A 187 -5.62 10.69 1.19
N SER A 188 -6.61 10.51 2.06
CA SER A 188 -6.70 11.22 3.34
C SER A 188 -5.48 10.91 4.23
N GLU A 189 -5.13 9.63 4.38
CA GLU A 189 -4.01 9.20 5.22
C GLU A 189 -2.65 9.62 4.64
N ASN A 190 -2.48 9.60 3.31
CA ASN A 190 -1.27 10.09 2.63
C ASN A 190 -1.12 11.62 2.68
N ASN A 191 -2.21 12.37 2.87
CA ASN A 191 -2.07 13.81 3.16
C ASN A 191 -1.51 14.07 4.57
N GLY A 192 -1.66 13.13 5.50
CA GLY A 192 -1.21 13.26 6.89
C GLY A 192 0.29 13.03 7.11
N ILE A 193 1.07 12.78 6.05
CA ILE A 193 2.53 12.57 6.10
C ILE A 193 3.35 13.78 5.63
N ASP A 194 2.71 14.95 5.54
CA ASP A 194 3.33 16.23 5.18
C ASP A 194 4.51 16.63 6.09
N PHE A 195 4.55 16.15 7.33
CA PHE A 195 5.68 16.36 8.25
C PHE A 195 7.02 15.85 7.69
N LEU A 196 7.03 14.81 6.84
CA LEU A 196 8.24 14.29 6.19
C LEU A 196 8.82 15.25 5.14
N ALA A 197 8.02 16.22 4.68
CA ALA A 197 8.48 17.27 3.80
C ALA A 197 9.28 18.36 4.54
N GLY A 198 9.43 18.26 5.86
CA GLY A 198 10.39 19.03 6.65
C GLY A 198 10.05 20.50 6.83
N GLY A 199 8.77 20.84 7.05
CA GLY A 199 8.33 22.17 7.51
C GLY A 199 8.65 23.35 6.58
N ALA A 200 9.26 23.12 5.41
CA ALA A 200 9.39 24.12 4.38
C ALA A 200 7.98 24.56 4.00
N GLY A 201 7.62 25.83 4.20
CA GLY A 201 6.30 26.39 3.93
C GLY A 201 5.83 26.35 2.46
N GLY A 202 6.21 25.32 1.70
CA GLY A 202 5.74 24.97 0.37
C GLY A 202 4.66 23.89 0.40
N TYR A 203 3.91 23.81 -0.70
CA TYR A 203 2.77 22.91 -0.86
C TYR A 203 3.22 21.45 -1.05
N PHE A 204 2.92 20.57 -0.07
CA PHE A 204 3.23 19.13 -0.11
C PHE A 204 2.32 18.34 -1.07
N VAL A 205 2.92 17.40 -1.81
CA VAL A 205 2.22 16.47 -2.69
C VAL A 205 2.65 15.03 -2.41
N GLY A 206 1.86 14.32 -1.62
CA GLY A 206 1.87 12.86 -1.51
C GLY A 206 1.08 12.23 -2.66
N VAL A 207 1.70 11.31 -3.38
CA VAL A 207 1.16 10.58 -4.53
C VAL A 207 1.11 9.10 -4.19
N SER A 208 -0.02 8.46 -4.48
CA SER A 208 -0.23 7.03 -4.33
C SER A 208 -0.37 6.36 -5.68
N ILE A 209 0.53 5.43 -6.02
CA ILE A 209 0.40 4.58 -7.19
C ILE A 209 -0.47 3.37 -6.83
N VAL A 210 -1.63 3.26 -7.48
CA VAL A 210 -2.68 2.34 -7.07
C VAL A 210 -2.88 1.21 -8.06
N LEU A 211 -3.03 0.01 -7.51
CA LEU A 211 -3.08 -1.26 -8.20
C LEU A 211 -4.47 -1.88 -7.99
N THR A 212 -5.29 -1.90 -9.03
CA THR A 212 -6.57 -2.62 -9.05
C THR A 212 -6.38 -4.09 -9.43
N MET A 213 -7.35 -4.94 -9.08
CA MET A 213 -7.26 -6.40 -9.27
C MET A 213 -8.42 -6.93 -10.12
N ASP A 214 -8.14 -7.28 -11.37
CA ASP A 214 -9.07 -8.08 -12.17
C ASP A 214 -9.01 -9.52 -11.65
N MET A 215 -10.11 -10.04 -11.10
CA MET A 215 -10.17 -11.43 -10.63
C MET A 215 -11.23 -12.26 -11.36
N ASP A 216 -11.86 -11.69 -12.39
CA ASP A 216 -12.92 -12.35 -13.17
C ASP A 216 -12.44 -13.67 -13.80
N PHE A 217 -11.12 -13.75 -14.07
CA PHE A 217 -10.46 -14.88 -14.73
C PHE A 217 -9.58 -15.70 -13.77
N CYS A 218 -9.71 -15.57 -12.45
CA CYS A 218 -8.86 -16.22 -11.44
C CYS A 218 -9.10 -17.75 -11.30
N HIS A 219 -9.16 -18.49 -12.41
CA HIS A 219 -9.45 -19.92 -12.50
C HIS A 219 -8.84 -20.53 -13.77
N LEU A 220 -8.66 -21.85 -13.76
CA LEU A 220 -8.00 -22.58 -14.85
C LEU A 220 -8.70 -22.49 -16.22
N ASP A 221 -10.03 -22.40 -16.25
CA ASP A 221 -10.80 -22.34 -17.51
C ASP A 221 -10.77 -20.97 -18.18
N ALA A 222 -10.15 -19.98 -17.53
CA ALA A 222 -9.83 -18.72 -18.16
C ALA A 222 -8.90 -18.88 -19.37
N TYR A 223 -8.13 -19.96 -19.50
CA TYR A 223 -7.40 -20.24 -20.75
C TYR A 223 -8.31 -20.41 -21.97
N GLU A 224 -9.58 -20.68 -21.76
CA GLU A 224 -10.61 -20.70 -22.81
C GLU A 224 -11.37 -19.37 -22.87
N GLY A 225 -10.90 -18.31 -22.20
CA GLY A 225 -11.51 -16.99 -22.21
C GLY A 225 -12.85 -16.96 -21.48
N LEU A 226 -13.03 -17.85 -20.50
CA LEU A 226 -14.24 -17.93 -19.68
C LEU A 226 -14.05 -17.15 -18.38
N HIS A 227 -15.04 -16.35 -18.00
CA HIS A 227 -15.13 -15.80 -16.66
C HIS A 227 -15.38 -16.93 -15.65
N ILE A 228 -15.00 -16.71 -14.39
CA ILE A 228 -15.20 -17.69 -13.31
C ILE A 228 -16.67 -18.07 -13.14
N TYR A 229 -17.57 -17.08 -13.27
CA TYR A 229 -19.01 -17.28 -13.26
C TYR A 229 -19.54 -17.36 -14.68
N GLN A 230 -20.38 -18.36 -14.92
CA GLN A 230 -21.19 -18.52 -16.11
C GLN A 230 -22.67 -18.47 -15.73
N GLU A 231 -23.51 -18.13 -16.69
CA GLU A 231 -24.97 -18.14 -16.56
C GLU A 231 -25.55 -19.27 -17.41
N ASP A 232 -26.58 -19.95 -16.90
CA ASP A 232 -27.36 -20.91 -17.68
C ASP A 232 -28.55 -20.24 -18.41
N GLU A 233 -29.30 -21.04 -19.17
CA GLU A 233 -30.47 -20.55 -19.93
C GLU A 233 -31.58 -19.94 -19.04
N GLU A 234 -31.60 -20.28 -17.75
CA GLU A 234 -32.54 -19.75 -16.76
C GLU A 234 -31.97 -18.52 -16.03
N GLY A 235 -30.77 -18.06 -16.40
CA GLY A 235 -30.07 -16.93 -15.78
C GLY A 235 -29.45 -17.26 -14.42
N ARG A 236 -29.36 -18.54 -14.03
CA ARG A 236 -28.71 -18.95 -12.78
C ARG A 236 -27.21 -18.95 -12.97
N ARG A 237 -26.51 -18.32 -12.02
CA ARG A 237 -25.05 -18.28 -12.01
C ARG A 237 -24.46 -19.54 -11.41
N TRP A 238 -23.36 -19.98 -11.99
CA TRP A 238 -22.60 -21.13 -11.52
C TRP A 238 -21.13 -21.00 -11.88
N TYR A 239 -20.29 -21.76 -11.17
CA TYR A 239 -18.88 -21.95 -11.52
C TYR A 239 -18.55 -23.44 -11.63
N ALA A 240 -17.50 -23.76 -12.37
CA ALA A 240 -17.04 -25.13 -12.54
C ALA A 240 -16.24 -25.59 -11.31
N ASN A 241 -16.64 -26.70 -10.70
CA ASN A 241 -15.84 -27.39 -9.69
C ASN A 241 -15.07 -28.52 -10.36
N ARG A 242 -13.75 -28.36 -10.39
CA ARG A 242 -12.80 -29.17 -11.15
C ARG A 242 -12.07 -30.15 -10.24
N LYS A 243 -11.88 -31.38 -10.72
CA LYS A 243 -11.09 -32.40 -10.02
C LYS A 243 -9.67 -32.55 -10.56
N ASP A 244 -9.47 -32.30 -11.85
CA ASP A 244 -8.19 -32.39 -12.54
C ASP A 244 -8.02 -31.27 -13.58
N GLY A 245 -6.78 -30.88 -13.88
CA GLY A 245 -6.50 -29.79 -14.82
C GLY A 245 -6.82 -30.12 -16.29
N THR A 246 -7.00 -31.40 -16.65
CA THR A 246 -7.24 -31.84 -18.04
C THR A 246 -8.71 -31.89 -18.42
N GLN A 247 -9.62 -31.92 -17.43
CA GLN A 247 -11.06 -31.97 -17.64
C GLN A 247 -11.52 -30.80 -18.53
N ARG A 248 -12.41 -31.05 -19.48
CA ARG A 248 -13.00 -29.98 -20.28
C ARG A 248 -14.01 -29.22 -19.44
N TYR A 249 -14.14 -27.92 -19.67
CA TYR A 249 -15.04 -27.06 -18.89
C TYR A 249 -16.49 -27.58 -18.85
N GLU A 250 -16.99 -28.02 -19.99
CA GLU A 250 -18.32 -28.61 -20.16
C GLU A 250 -18.56 -29.89 -19.35
N ASP A 251 -17.50 -30.63 -19.05
CA ASP A 251 -17.55 -31.88 -18.29
C ASP A 251 -17.43 -31.65 -16.77
N CYS A 252 -17.15 -30.43 -16.32
CA CYS A 252 -17.00 -30.10 -14.91
C CYS A 252 -18.35 -30.11 -14.17
N ARG A 253 -18.29 -30.45 -12.87
CA ARG A 253 -19.47 -30.35 -12.01
C ARG A 253 -19.83 -28.88 -11.82
N ARG A 254 -21.05 -28.50 -12.16
CA ARG A 254 -21.58 -27.15 -11.89
C ARG A 254 -21.84 -26.96 -10.40
N VAL A 255 -21.37 -25.85 -9.85
CA VAL A 255 -21.76 -25.35 -8.52
C VAL A 255 -22.56 -24.08 -8.73
N TYR A 256 -23.86 -24.19 -8.53
CA TYR A 256 -24.78 -23.06 -8.60
C TYR A 256 -24.60 -22.16 -7.39
N LEU A 257 -24.62 -20.85 -7.62
CA LEU A 257 -24.69 -19.85 -6.57
C LEU A 257 -26.16 -19.70 -6.16
N ASP A 258 -26.43 -19.69 -4.86
CA ASP A 258 -27.73 -19.25 -4.38
C ASP A 258 -27.89 -17.75 -4.69
N SER A 259 -29.13 -17.26 -4.82
CA SER A 259 -29.44 -15.89 -5.25
C SER A 259 -28.73 -14.78 -4.45
N ASN A 260 -28.24 -15.09 -3.25
CA ASN A 260 -27.59 -14.14 -2.35
C ASN A 260 -26.07 -14.36 -2.22
N GLU A 261 -25.49 -15.42 -2.79
CA GLU A 261 -24.11 -15.83 -2.46
C GLU A 261 -23.02 -14.94 -3.10
N ASP A 262 -23.27 -14.26 -4.21
CA ASP A 262 -22.25 -13.37 -4.80
C ASP A 262 -22.83 -12.40 -5.84
N LEU A 263 -23.56 -11.37 -5.39
CA LEU A 263 -24.24 -10.43 -6.29
C LEU A 263 -23.25 -9.48 -6.96
N PRO A 264 -23.12 -9.43 -8.29
CA PRO A 264 -22.23 -8.50 -8.97
C PRO A 264 -22.83 -7.10 -8.99
N MET A 265 -21.97 -6.10 -8.84
CA MET A 265 -22.30 -4.70 -9.09
C MET A 265 -22.14 -4.39 -10.58
N ASP A 266 -23.11 -4.80 -11.40
CA ASP A 266 -23.04 -4.64 -12.87
C ASP A 266 -23.88 -3.48 -13.44
N HIS A 267 -24.68 -2.79 -12.62
CA HIS A 267 -25.60 -1.77 -13.12
C HIS A 267 -24.92 -0.43 -13.44
N GLU A 268 -25.34 0.18 -14.56
CA GLU A 268 -25.08 1.59 -14.89
C GLU A 268 -25.95 2.49 -14.00
N GLU A 269 -25.64 2.58 -12.71
CA GLU A 269 -26.39 3.49 -11.84
C GLU A 269 -25.89 4.92 -12.01
N THR A 270 -26.75 5.72 -12.64
CA THR A 270 -26.82 7.19 -12.67
C THR A 270 -26.91 7.85 -11.27
N GLU A 271 -26.57 7.15 -10.19
CA GLU A 271 -26.71 7.59 -8.80
C GLU A 271 -25.38 7.54 -8.01
N LEU A 272 -24.24 7.81 -8.67
CA LEU A 272 -22.97 8.09 -7.96
C LEU A 272 -22.87 9.54 -7.44
N GLN A 273 -24.01 10.22 -7.33
CA GLN A 273 -24.10 11.53 -6.70
C GLN A 273 -25.17 11.57 -5.63
N ALA A 274 -24.79 12.18 -4.51
CA ALA A 274 -25.60 12.59 -3.37
C ALA A 274 -25.68 11.54 -2.26
N GLN A 275 -24.72 11.58 -1.33
CA GLN A 275 -25.04 12.15 -0.01
C GLN A 275 -23.92 12.16 1.03
N GLU A 276 -22.72 11.64 0.78
CA GLU A 276 -21.69 11.66 1.81
C GLU A 276 -20.46 12.44 1.31
N GLY A 277 -20.10 13.48 2.07
CA GLY A 277 -18.82 14.17 1.91
C GLY A 277 -17.65 13.26 2.27
N PRO A 278 -16.41 13.78 2.37
CA PRO A 278 -15.26 12.97 2.75
C PRO A 278 -15.57 12.15 4.01
N ILE A 279 -15.25 10.85 3.96
CA ILE A 279 -15.54 9.90 5.03
C ILE A 279 -14.66 10.25 6.23
N ASP A 280 -15.25 10.83 7.28
CA ASP A 280 -14.52 11.44 8.40
C ASP A 280 -14.83 10.77 9.76
N SER A 281 -15.34 9.54 9.80
CA SER A 281 -15.44 8.80 11.07
C SER A 281 -15.70 7.29 10.94
N SER A 282 -15.29 6.55 11.99
CA SER A 282 -15.66 5.15 12.25
C SER A 282 -17.18 4.90 12.26
N ARG A 283 -18.02 5.93 12.42
CA ARG A 283 -19.50 5.82 12.38
C ARG A 283 -20.08 5.66 10.98
N GLN A 284 -19.41 6.16 9.94
CA GLN A 284 -19.85 5.96 8.55
C GLN A 284 -19.52 4.54 8.06
N PHE A 285 -18.42 3.97 8.54
CA PHE A 285 -18.06 2.56 8.37
C PHE A 285 -19.16 1.62 8.91
N ASP A 286 -19.63 1.86 10.13
CA ASP A 286 -20.76 1.12 10.73
C ASP A 286 -22.08 1.25 9.94
N ARG A 287 -22.23 2.32 9.14
CA ARG A 287 -23.40 2.57 8.30
C ARG A 287 -23.31 1.82 6.97
N TYR A 288 -22.12 1.81 6.35
CA TYR A 288 -21.83 1.07 5.13
C TYR A 288 -21.92 -0.46 5.34
N LEU A 289 -21.42 -0.98 6.47
CA LEU A 289 -21.55 -2.39 6.85
C LEU A 289 -23.02 -2.86 6.98
N LYS A 290 -23.97 -1.94 7.12
CA LYS A 290 -25.41 -2.20 7.19
C LYS A 290 -26.11 -2.07 5.84
N ASP A 291 -25.42 -1.59 4.79
CA ASP A 291 -25.93 -1.54 3.43
C ASP A 291 -25.82 -2.94 2.79
N GLN A 292 -26.87 -3.41 2.12
CA GLN A 292 -26.86 -4.68 1.38
C GLN A 292 -25.79 -4.70 0.29
N ARG A 293 -25.35 -3.54 -0.21
CA ARG A 293 -24.29 -3.39 -1.22
C ARG A 293 -22.90 -3.78 -0.72
N SER A 294 -22.70 -3.85 0.59
CA SER A 294 -21.46 -4.40 1.17
C SER A 294 -21.25 -5.88 0.82
N ASN A 295 -22.32 -6.61 0.48
CA ASN A 295 -22.32 -8.03 0.11
C ASN A 295 -22.31 -8.28 -1.40
N CYS A 296 -21.76 -7.36 -2.20
CA CYS A 296 -21.69 -7.51 -3.65
C CYS A 296 -20.25 -7.65 -4.16
N PHE A 297 -20.06 -8.47 -5.20
CA PHE A 297 -18.82 -8.54 -5.97
C PHE A 297 -18.68 -7.35 -6.91
N GLU A 298 -17.57 -6.64 -6.80
CA GLU A 298 -17.18 -5.54 -7.68
C GLU A 298 -16.44 -6.10 -8.89
N THR A 299 -17.13 -6.21 -10.02
CA THR A 299 -16.52 -6.67 -11.28
C THR A 299 -15.39 -5.75 -11.72
N TRP A 300 -14.46 -6.26 -12.53
CA TRP A 300 -13.33 -5.48 -13.05
C TRP A 300 -13.77 -4.15 -13.69
N ARG A 301 -14.88 -4.17 -14.45
CA ARG A 301 -15.43 -2.97 -15.11
C ARG A 301 -15.79 -1.90 -14.09
N GLN A 302 -16.37 -2.30 -12.96
CA GLN A 302 -16.79 -1.38 -11.91
C GLN A 302 -15.60 -0.85 -11.11
N GLN A 303 -14.66 -1.71 -10.74
CA GLN A 303 -13.40 -1.29 -10.10
C GLN A 303 -12.70 -0.21 -10.95
N ARG A 304 -12.58 -0.45 -12.26
CA ARG A 304 -11.98 0.50 -13.21
C ARG A 304 -12.65 1.87 -13.18
N ARG A 305 -13.99 1.90 -13.34
CA ARG A 305 -14.79 3.13 -13.31
C ARG A 305 -14.59 3.91 -12.00
N ARG A 306 -14.63 3.22 -10.87
CA ARG A 306 -14.48 3.84 -9.54
C ARG A 306 -13.07 4.37 -9.30
N THR A 307 -12.05 3.65 -9.74
CA THR A 307 -10.66 4.15 -9.67
C THR A 307 -10.44 5.40 -10.51
N GLU A 308 -10.94 5.42 -11.76
CA GLU A 308 -10.86 6.60 -12.63
C GLU A 308 -11.59 7.80 -12.02
N MET A 309 -12.75 7.58 -11.40
CA MET A 309 -13.51 8.61 -10.68
C MET A 309 -12.70 9.21 -9.52
N VAL A 310 -12.13 8.37 -8.64
CA VAL A 310 -11.34 8.86 -7.49
C VAL A 310 -10.08 9.60 -7.97
N ALA A 311 -9.41 9.11 -9.02
CA ALA A 311 -8.26 9.78 -9.62
C ALA A 311 -8.62 11.18 -10.14
N ALA A 312 -9.79 11.33 -10.78
CA ALA A 312 -10.28 12.61 -11.27
C ALA A 312 -10.71 13.57 -10.14
N GLN A 313 -11.37 13.05 -9.10
CA GLN A 313 -11.80 13.84 -7.93
C GLN A 313 -10.60 14.32 -7.09
N ASN A 314 -9.51 13.55 -7.10
CA ASN A 314 -8.28 13.83 -6.36
C ASN A 314 -7.06 13.84 -7.28
N PRO A 315 -7.00 14.82 -8.22
CA PRO A 315 -6.01 14.79 -9.30
C PRO A 315 -4.58 14.81 -8.75
N LEU A 316 -3.73 13.96 -9.34
CA LEU A 316 -2.32 13.75 -8.95
C LEU A 316 -2.08 13.30 -7.51
N ARG A 317 -3.10 12.85 -6.78
CA ARG A 317 -2.95 12.17 -5.49
C ARG A 317 -3.03 10.65 -5.61
N LEU A 318 -3.83 10.18 -6.57
CA LEU A 318 -3.94 8.77 -6.91
C LEU A 318 -3.64 8.62 -8.39
N LEU A 319 -2.63 7.81 -8.71
CA LEU A 319 -2.25 7.48 -10.07
C LEU A 319 -2.49 5.98 -10.30
N PRO A 320 -3.44 5.58 -11.16
CA PRO A 320 -3.82 4.19 -11.28
C PRO A 320 -2.92 3.41 -12.25
N LEU A 321 -2.79 2.10 -12.00
CA LEU A 321 -2.19 1.13 -12.90
C LEU A 321 -3.26 0.20 -13.47
N TYR A 322 -3.18 -0.05 -14.78
CA TYR A 322 -4.18 -0.85 -15.48
C TYR A 322 -3.89 -2.33 -15.25
N HIS A 323 -4.84 -3.08 -14.68
CA HIS A 323 -4.67 -4.52 -14.51
C HIS A 323 -4.77 -5.23 -15.87
N TYR A 324 -3.68 -5.85 -16.29
CA TYR A 324 -3.62 -6.64 -17.50
C TYR A 324 -3.80 -8.13 -17.19
N GLU A 325 -5.01 -8.62 -17.42
CA GLU A 325 -5.33 -10.05 -17.40
C GLU A 325 -5.29 -10.59 -18.85
N PRO A 326 -4.23 -11.32 -19.26
CA PRO A 326 -4.06 -11.71 -20.66
C PRO A 326 -5.20 -12.58 -21.20
N ARG A 327 -5.82 -13.40 -20.34
CA ARG A 327 -6.91 -14.32 -20.72
C ARG A 327 -8.19 -13.58 -21.10
N ARG A 328 -8.34 -12.32 -20.69
CA ARG A 328 -9.43 -11.43 -21.13
C ARG A 328 -9.38 -11.17 -22.64
N TYR A 329 -8.18 -11.18 -23.24
CA TYR A 329 -7.98 -10.71 -24.61
C TYR A 329 -7.89 -11.82 -25.66
N ILE A 330 -7.85 -13.09 -25.25
CA ILE A 330 -7.69 -14.22 -26.20
C ILE A 330 -8.89 -14.40 -27.14
N LYS A 331 -10.09 -13.94 -26.75
CA LYS A 331 -11.32 -14.00 -27.56
C LYS A 331 -11.78 -12.64 -28.12
N LEU A 332 -11.21 -11.54 -27.62
CA LEU A 332 -11.68 -10.20 -27.96
C LEU A 332 -11.02 -9.64 -29.23
N GLU A 333 -9.90 -10.23 -29.69
CA GLU A 333 -9.08 -9.73 -30.81
C GLU A 333 -8.74 -8.24 -30.70
N GLN A 334 -8.57 -7.73 -29.47
CA GLN A 334 -8.30 -6.31 -29.18
C GLN A 334 -6.98 -6.14 -28.44
N PRO A 335 -5.83 -6.39 -29.09
CA PRO A 335 -4.51 -6.27 -28.46
C PRO A 335 -4.20 -4.84 -27.98
N ASP A 336 -4.84 -3.83 -28.56
CA ASP A 336 -4.65 -2.42 -28.19
C ASP A 336 -5.52 -1.94 -27.02
N ALA A 337 -6.54 -2.71 -26.63
CA ALA A 337 -7.51 -2.30 -25.61
C ALA A 337 -6.87 -1.81 -24.30
N PRO A 338 -5.91 -2.53 -23.67
CA PRO A 338 -5.30 -2.05 -22.42
C PRO A 338 -4.52 -0.75 -22.63
N PHE A 339 -3.76 -0.65 -23.73
CA PHE A 339 -2.89 0.48 -24.04
C PHE A 339 -3.65 1.80 -24.27
N LYS A 340 -4.89 1.74 -24.77
CA LYS A 340 -5.76 2.94 -24.92
C LYS A 340 -6.05 3.65 -23.61
N ASN A 341 -5.96 2.95 -22.48
CA ASN A 341 -6.21 3.54 -21.16
C ASN A 341 -4.95 4.21 -20.58
N LEU A 342 -3.78 4.04 -21.19
CA LEU A 342 -2.56 4.66 -20.72
C LEU A 342 -2.54 6.16 -21.00
N VAL A 343 -1.78 6.90 -20.18
CA VAL A 343 -1.64 8.35 -20.32
C VAL A 343 -1.13 8.73 -21.71
N GLU A 344 -0.19 7.97 -22.27
CA GLU A 344 0.36 8.14 -23.61
C GLU A 344 -0.71 8.06 -24.71
N ASN A 345 -1.86 7.46 -24.44
CA ASN A 345 -2.95 7.29 -25.39
C ASN A 345 -4.24 8.02 -24.98
N GLY A 346 -4.17 8.95 -24.02
CA GLY A 346 -5.28 9.80 -23.61
C GLY A 346 -6.11 9.26 -22.44
N GLY A 347 -5.68 8.17 -21.79
CA GLY A 347 -6.29 7.66 -20.56
C GLY A 347 -5.60 8.16 -19.29
N LEU A 348 -5.89 7.54 -18.15
CA LEU A 348 -5.41 7.98 -16.83
C LEU A 348 -4.33 7.08 -16.23
N TYR A 349 -4.06 5.93 -16.84
CA TYR A 349 -3.21 4.90 -16.24
C TYR A 349 -1.73 5.17 -16.53
N VAL A 350 -0.92 5.26 -15.49
CA VAL A 350 0.52 5.58 -15.60
C VAL A 350 1.40 4.36 -15.95
N GLY A 351 0.77 3.21 -16.15
CA GLY A 351 1.42 1.93 -16.38
C GLY A 351 0.45 0.77 -16.25
N LEU A 352 0.98 -0.44 -16.27
CA LEU A 352 0.19 -1.66 -16.14
C LEU A 352 0.65 -2.51 -14.95
N LYS A 353 -0.26 -3.36 -14.50
CA LYS A 353 0.00 -4.39 -13.50
C LYS A 353 -0.35 -5.78 -14.04
N MET A 354 0.47 -6.78 -13.72
CA MET A 354 0.11 -8.20 -13.84
C MET A 354 0.14 -8.90 -12.46
N TYR A 355 -0.59 -10.00 -12.35
CA TYR A 355 -0.68 -10.81 -11.14
C TYR A 355 -0.75 -12.30 -11.52
N THR A 356 0.38 -12.85 -11.95
CA THR A 356 0.49 -14.20 -12.54
C THR A 356 0.04 -15.34 -11.63
N SER A 357 0.04 -15.15 -10.32
CA SER A 357 -0.53 -16.10 -9.36
C SER A 357 -2.05 -16.30 -9.51
N GLN A 358 -2.74 -15.45 -10.28
CA GLN A 358 -4.12 -15.70 -10.71
C GLN A 358 -4.24 -16.77 -11.81
N GLY A 359 -3.13 -17.37 -12.23
CA GLY A 359 -3.13 -18.59 -13.03
C GLY A 359 -2.75 -18.42 -14.50
N TYR A 360 -1.74 -17.60 -14.78
CA TYR A 360 -1.11 -17.52 -16.09
C TYR A 360 0.41 -17.33 -15.91
N MET A 361 1.21 -17.96 -16.78
CA MET A 361 2.66 -17.84 -16.68
C MET A 361 3.15 -16.52 -17.30
N PRO A 362 4.29 -15.97 -16.82
CA PRO A 362 4.99 -14.91 -17.53
C PRO A 362 5.36 -15.35 -18.96
N LYS A 363 5.90 -16.56 -19.12
CA LYS A 363 6.16 -17.17 -20.43
C LYS A 363 5.48 -18.53 -20.51
N GLU A 364 4.40 -18.57 -21.27
CA GLU A 364 3.55 -19.76 -21.35
C GLU A 364 4.22 -20.90 -22.10
N SER A 365 4.18 -22.10 -21.52
CA SER A 365 4.80 -23.30 -22.07
C SER A 365 3.82 -24.47 -22.24
N THR A 366 2.56 -24.32 -21.84
CA THR A 366 1.54 -25.37 -21.96
C THR A 366 0.74 -25.23 -23.25
N GLU A 367 0.26 -26.35 -23.80
CA GLU A 367 -0.58 -26.33 -25.01
C GLU A 367 -1.90 -25.59 -24.76
N ARG A 368 -2.52 -25.79 -23.58
CA ARG A 368 -3.78 -25.10 -23.22
C ARG A 368 -3.59 -23.59 -23.06
N GLY A 369 -2.41 -23.16 -22.63
CA GLY A 369 -2.09 -21.74 -22.48
C GLY A 369 -1.65 -21.05 -23.78
N LYS A 370 -1.48 -21.77 -24.89
CA LYS A 370 -0.88 -21.24 -26.13
C LYS A 370 -1.46 -19.89 -26.58
N ALA A 371 -2.79 -19.75 -26.58
CA ALA A 371 -3.46 -18.50 -26.93
C ALA A 371 -3.09 -17.35 -25.98
N THR A 372 -3.08 -17.60 -24.67
CA THR A 372 -2.58 -16.64 -23.66
C THR A 372 -1.12 -16.27 -23.92
N GLY A 373 -0.28 -17.25 -24.26
CA GLY A 373 1.13 -17.05 -24.59
C GLY A 373 1.39 -16.18 -25.83
N GLU A 374 0.53 -16.29 -26.85
CA GLU A 374 0.59 -15.42 -28.03
C GLU A 374 0.27 -13.97 -27.66
N VAL A 375 -0.79 -13.75 -26.87
CA VAL A 375 -1.19 -12.42 -26.40
C VAL A 375 -0.13 -11.82 -25.47
N THR A 376 0.41 -12.58 -24.51
CA THR A 376 1.46 -12.06 -23.60
C THR A 376 2.76 -11.74 -24.31
N ARG A 377 3.17 -12.53 -25.32
CA ARG A 377 4.36 -12.23 -26.11
C ARG A 377 4.24 -10.90 -26.84
N ALA A 378 3.14 -10.68 -27.56
CA ALA A 378 2.87 -9.42 -28.24
C ALA A 378 2.81 -8.24 -27.25
N PHE A 379 2.18 -8.46 -26.10
CA PHE A 379 2.09 -7.49 -25.02
C PHE A 379 3.47 -7.06 -24.48
N PHE A 380 4.34 -8.00 -24.09
CA PHE A 380 5.66 -7.67 -23.55
C PHE A 380 6.57 -7.00 -24.59
N SER A 381 6.55 -7.47 -25.84
CA SER A 381 7.33 -6.84 -26.91
C SER A 381 6.89 -5.40 -27.14
N ARG A 382 5.59 -5.11 -27.06
CA ARG A 382 5.09 -3.75 -27.15
C ARG A 382 5.54 -2.90 -25.96
N LEU A 383 5.36 -3.38 -24.73
CA LEU A 383 5.82 -2.67 -23.52
C LEU A 383 7.31 -2.30 -23.60
N ALA A 384 8.14 -3.25 -24.04
CA ALA A 384 9.57 -3.05 -24.18
C ALA A 384 9.92 -2.04 -25.29
N SER A 385 9.18 -2.04 -26.40
CA SER A 385 9.41 -1.13 -27.53
C SER A 385 8.92 0.30 -27.26
N GLU A 386 7.83 0.45 -26.51
CA GLU A 386 7.23 1.74 -26.14
C GLU A 386 7.77 2.26 -24.80
N ASP A 387 8.64 1.49 -24.13
CA ASP A 387 9.27 1.81 -22.83
C ASP A 387 8.24 2.14 -21.74
N LEU A 388 7.20 1.30 -21.69
CA LEU A 388 6.06 1.39 -20.78
C LEU A 388 6.29 0.56 -19.52
N PRO A 389 5.93 1.08 -18.32
CA PRO A 389 6.16 0.39 -17.06
C PRO A 389 5.14 -0.74 -16.81
N LEU A 390 5.66 -1.89 -16.38
CA LEU A 390 4.88 -3.03 -15.90
C LEU A 390 5.32 -3.39 -14.48
N GLN A 391 4.38 -3.33 -13.53
CA GLN A 391 4.59 -3.89 -12.19
C GLN A 391 3.92 -5.26 -12.10
N THR A 392 4.52 -6.19 -11.37
CA THR A 392 3.90 -7.49 -11.10
C THR A 392 4.14 -7.93 -9.67
N HIS A 393 3.15 -8.59 -9.10
CA HIS A 393 3.29 -9.21 -7.80
C HIS A 393 4.13 -10.48 -7.91
N CYS A 394 5.09 -10.65 -7.00
CA CYS A 394 6.10 -11.69 -7.08
C CYS A 394 6.46 -12.22 -5.69
N THR A 395 5.46 -12.70 -4.93
CA THR A 395 5.67 -13.44 -3.66
C THR A 395 4.89 -14.74 -3.67
N PRO A 396 5.32 -15.78 -2.93
CA PRO A 396 4.61 -17.07 -2.82
C PRO A 396 3.35 -17.03 -1.93
N GLU A 397 3.04 -15.87 -1.33
CA GLU A 397 1.82 -15.59 -0.57
C GLU A 397 0.94 -14.55 -1.31
N GLY A 398 -0.23 -14.16 -0.81
CA GLY A 398 -1.16 -13.26 -1.54
C GLY A 398 -2.30 -13.97 -2.28
N TRP A 399 -2.80 -13.41 -3.39
CA TRP A 399 -4.03 -13.89 -4.06
C TRP A 399 -3.77 -14.88 -5.20
N TYR A 400 -4.30 -16.09 -5.05
CA TYR A 400 -4.06 -17.18 -5.99
C TYR A 400 -5.34 -17.62 -6.67
N THR A 401 -5.18 -18.17 -7.87
CA THR A 401 -6.20 -19.06 -8.41
C THR A 401 -6.43 -20.24 -7.47
N HIS A 402 -7.70 -20.50 -7.17
CA HIS A 402 -8.14 -21.66 -6.40
C HIS A 402 -7.83 -23.00 -7.10
N HIS A 403 -7.45 -22.98 -8.38
CA HIS A 403 -7.03 -24.16 -9.13
C HIS A 403 -5.50 -24.37 -9.19
N ARG A 404 -4.69 -23.63 -8.41
CA ARG A 404 -3.21 -23.63 -8.54
C ARG A 404 -2.56 -25.02 -8.57
N LYS A 405 -3.08 -25.98 -7.80
CA LYS A 405 -2.60 -27.37 -7.74
C LYS A 405 -2.85 -28.18 -9.02
N LEU A 406 -3.74 -27.73 -9.89
CA LEU A 406 -4.18 -28.43 -11.09
C LEU A 406 -3.39 -27.99 -12.34
N TYR A 407 -2.64 -26.89 -12.28
CA TYR A 407 -1.91 -26.36 -13.43
C TYR A 407 -0.79 -27.29 -13.92
N ILE A 408 -0.21 -28.10 -13.03
CA ILE A 408 0.80 -29.09 -13.43
C ILE A 408 0.21 -30.18 -14.33
N ASP A 409 -1.10 -30.44 -14.26
CA ASP A 409 -1.73 -31.44 -15.12
C ASP A 409 -1.72 -30.99 -16.59
N LEU A 410 -1.51 -29.70 -16.86
CA LEU A 410 -1.33 -29.11 -18.20
C LEU A 410 0.12 -29.20 -18.71
N ALA A 411 1.08 -29.52 -17.85
CA ALA A 411 2.49 -29.59 -18.22
C ALA A 411 2.79 -30.85 -19.06
N SER A 412 3.86 -30.79 -19.86
CA SER A 412 4.34 -31.98 -20.58
C SER A 412 4.70 -33.11 -19.61
N GLU A 413 4.68 -34.35 -20.08
CA GLU A 413 5.07 -35.50 -19.26
C GLU A 413 6.51 -35.36 -18.72
N GLU A 414 7.43 -34.87 -19.54
CA GLU A 414 8.82 -34.58 -19.14
C GLU A 414 8.88 -33.59 -17.97
N VAL A 415 8.09 -32.52 -18.03
CA VAL A 415 8.03 -31.53 -16.94
C VAL A 415 7.35 -32.15 -15.72
N ARG A 416 6.25 -32.90 -15.86
CA ARG A 416 5.59 -33.55 -14.72
C ARG A 416 6.51 -34.55 -14.00
N GLU A 417 7.32 -35.29 -14.75
CA GLU A 417 8.33 -36.20 -14.19
C GLU A 417 9.36 -35.46 -13.33
N GLN A 418 9.66 -34.21 -13.69
CA GLN A 418 10.49 -33.36 -12.86
C GLN A 418 9.78 -33.06 -11.52
N TYR A 419 8.48 -32.90 -11.46
CA TYR A 419 7.88 -32.53 -10.17
C TYR A 419 7.56 -33.70 -9.27
N LYS A 420 7.68 -34.95 -9.73
CA LYS A 420 7.43 -36.12 -8.89
C LYS A 420 8.34 -36.18 -7.67
N HIS A 421 7.76 -36.63 -6.56
CA HIS A 421 8.45 -36.81 -5.31
C HIS A 421 9.64 -37.79 -5.50
N PRO A 422 10.85 -37.46 -5.01
CA PRO A 422 12.05 -38.17 -5.46
C PRO A 422 12.21 -39.63 -4.99
N ILE A 423 11.38 -40.10 -4.04
CA ILE A 423 11.47 -41.46 -3.46
C ILE A 423 10.42 -42.40 -4.04
N ASP A 424 9.15 -42.02 -3.96
CA ASP A 424 8.00 -42.85 -4.33
C ASP A 424 7.36 -42.43 -5.65
N GLY A 425 7.85 -41.35 -6.27
CA GLY A 425 7.38 -40.87 -7.58
C GLY A 425 5.98 -40.27 -7.55
N SER A 426 5.44 -39.94 -6.38
CA SER A 426 4.10 -39.34 -6.24
C SER A 426 4.07 -37.88 -6.71
N LEU A 427 2.87 -37.34 -6.98
CA LEU A 427 2.68 -35.95 -7.38
C LEU A 427 1.57 -35.30 -6.54
N ASP A 428 1.94 -35.02 -5.29
CA ASP A 428 1.07 -34.59 -4.21
C ASP A 428 0.83 -33.08 -4.26
N ASP A 429 0.04 -32.58 -3.32
CA ASP A 429 -0.25 -31.16 -3.19
C ASP A 429 1.01 -30.29 -3.02
N ARG A 430 2.08 -30.82 -2.41
CA ARG A 430 3.35 -30.12 -2.23
C ARG A 430 4.06 -29.92 -3.56
N GLU A 431 4.26 -30.99 -4.32
CA GLU A 431 4.92 -30.98 -5.62
C GLU A 431 4.12 -30.17 -6.66
N ARG A 432 2.79 -30.29 -6.60
CA ARG A 432 1.85 -29.49 -7.40
C ARG A 432 1.99 -28.00 -7.11
N MET A 433 2.19 -27.64 -5.84
CA MET A 433 2.42 -26.25 -5.44
C MET A 433 3.77 -25.73 -5.93
N GLN A 434 4.83 -26.53 -5.78
CA GLN A 434 6.17 -26.19 -6.24
C GLN A 434 6.16 -25.83 -7.74
N TYR A 435 5.50 -26.64 -8.57
CA TYR A 435 5.35 -26.34 -9.99
C TYR A 435 4.71 -24.97 -10.23
N PHE A 436 3.62 -24.69 -9.53
CA PHE A 436 2.95 -23.41 -9.65
C PHE A 436 3.87 -22.25 -9.21
N GLN A 437 4.57 -22.38 -8.10
CA GLN A 437 5.47 -21.34 -7.60
C GLN A 437 6.62 -21.08 -8.57
N ASP A 438 7.27 -22.13 -9.09
CA ASP A 438 8.42 -22.02 -10.00
C ASP A 438 8.08 -21.37 -11.33
N HIS A 439 6.91 -21.67 -11.90
CA HIS A 439 6.56 -21.29 -13.26
C HIS A 439 5.68 -20.05 -13.35
N PHE A 440 4.95 -19.72 -12.29
CA PHE A 440 4.00 -18.60 -12.32
C PHE A 440 4.50 -17.40 -11.53
N VAL A 441 5.21 -17.60 -10.42
CA VAL A 441 5.43 -16.53 -9.44
C VAL A 441 6.91 -16.26 -9.17
N HIS A 442 7.76 -17.28 -9.20
CA HIS A 442 9.18 -17.14 -8.91
C HIS A 442 9.87 -16.13 -9.87
N PRO A 443 10.80 -15.27 -9.41
CA PRO A 443 11.45 -14.26 -10.24
C PRO A 443 12.15 -14.83 -11.47
N GLU A 444 12.70 -16.05 -11.36
CA GLU A 444 13.33 -16.75 -12.49
C GLU A 444 12.35 -17.08 -13.64
N ALA A 445 11.04 -17.19 -13.38
CA ALA A 445 10.05 -17.32 -14.45
C ALA A 445 10.00 -16.06 -15.35
N TRP A 446 10.29 -14.89 -14.77
CA TRP A 446 10.36 -13.62 -15.49
C TRP A 446 11.68 -13.43 -16.24
N ARG A 447 12.75 -14.13 -15.85
CA ARG A 447 14.03 -14.09 -16.57
C ARG A 447 13.85 -14.48 -18.04
N LEU A 448 13.00 -15.48 -18.31
CA LEU A 448 12.72 -15.92 -19.68
C LEU A 448 12.00 -14.86 -20.53
N VAL A 449 11.19 -13.99 -19.90
CA VAL A 449 10.51 -12.86 -20.56
C VAL A 449 11.51 -11.74 -20.85
N LEU A 450 12.40 -11.47 -19.90
CA LEU A 450 13.44 -10.45 -20.00
C LEU A 450 14.53 -10.82 -21.02
N GLN A 451 14.85 -12.10 -21.18
CA GLN A 451 15.74 -12.58 -22.25
C GLN A 451 15.18 -12.22 -23.65
N ASP A 452 13.88 -12.40 -23.85
CA ASP A 452 13.22 -12.03 -25.12
C ASP A 452 13.05 -10.50 -25.25
N ASN A 453 12.95 -9.78 -24.12
CA ASN A 453 12.64 -8.35 -24.08
C ASN A 453 13.57 -7.61 -23.09
N PRO A 454 14.87 -7.46 -23.37
CA PRO A 454 15.86 -6.96 -22.41
C PRO A 454 15.67 -5.49 -22.01
N SER A 455 14.93 -4.71 -22.80
CA SER A 455 14.56 -3.33 -22.49
C SER A 455 13.25 -3.22 -21.71
N LEU A 456 12.53 -4.32 -21.44
CA LEU A 456 11.27 -4.31 -20.71
C LEU A 456 11.45 -3.65 -19.35
N ARG A 457 10.58 -2.67 -19.06
CA ARG A 457 10.55 -1.97 -17.79
C ARG A 457 9.66 -2.71 -16.80
N LEU A 458 10.28 -3.56 -16.00
CA LEU A 458 9.60 -4.51 -15.11
C LEU A 458 9.93 -4.23 -13.65
N CYS A 459 8.92 -4.17 -12.80
CA CYS A 459 9.09 -4.20 -11.35
C CYS A 459 8.48 -5.48 -10.78
N LEU A 460 9.29 -6.34 -10.17
CA LEU A 460 8.79 -7.43 -9.34
C LEU A 460 8.60 -6.88 -7.92
N ALA A 461 7.37 -6.84 -7.44
CA ALA A 461 7.07 -6.24 -6.15
C ALA A 461 7.37 -7.16 -4.96
N HIS A 462 7.45 -6.55 -3.78
CA HIS A 462 7.62 -7.18 -2.46
C HIS A 462 8.93 -7.94 -2.32
N TRP A 463 10.05 -7.28 -2.64
CA TRP A 463 11.35 -7.93 -2.59
C TRP A 463 11.65 -8.54 -1.23
N ALA A 464 11.38 -7.83 -0.14
CA ALA A 464 11.85 -8.20 1.19
C ALA A 464 10.74 -8.47 2.22
N SER A 465 9.47 -8.47 1.82
CA SER A 465 8.32 -8.40 2.75
C SER A 465 8.07 -9.66 3.60
N ASP A 466 8.79 -10.75 3.37
CA ASP A 466 8.59 -12.05 4.03
C ASP A 466 9.95 -12.66 4.44
N ASP A 467 10.15 -12.91 5.74
CA ASP A 467 11.38 -13.49 6.29
C ASP A 467 11.67 -14.86 5.70
N LYS A 468 10.63 -15.60 5.33
CA LYS A 468 10.76 -16.95 4.77
C LYS A 468 11.40 -16.92 3.39
N LEU A 469 11.46 -15.76 2.72
CA LEU A 469 12.18 -15.58 1.46
C LEU A 469 13.70 -15.41 1.66
N TRP A 470 14.12 -15.00 2.85
CA TRP A 470 15.50 -14.67 3.21
C TRP A 470 16.24 -15.83 3.87
N ARG A 471 16.39 -16.94 3.14
CA ARG A 471 17.09 -18.13 3.66
C ARG A 471 18.57 -18.20 3.33
N ASP A 472 19.00 -17.55 2.25
CA ASP A 472 20.40 -17.49 1.83
C ASP A 472 21.07 -16.27 2.45
N SER A 473 22.32 -16.41 2.90
CA SER A 473 23.10 -15.23 3.26
C SER A 473 23.49 -14.46 1.99
N VAL A 474 23.60 -13.14 2.07
CA VAL A 474 24.02 -12.32 0.91
C VAL A 474 25.41 -12.73 0.41
N ALA A 475 26.28 -13.21 1.30
CA ALA A 475 27.59 -13.76 0.94
C ALA A 475 27.49 -15.00 0.02
N ASP A 476 26.42 -15.80 0.14
CA ASP A 476 26.20 -16.98 -0.69
C ASP A 476 25.75 -16.64 -2.11
N PHE A 477 25.30 -15.41 -2.37
CA PHE A 477 24.88 -14.99 -3.72
C PHE A 477 26.06 -15.03 -4.71
N LYS A 478 27.29 -14.89 -4.22
CA LYS A 478 28.52 -14.98 -5.03
C LYS A 478 28.91 -16.42 -5.36
N LYS A 479 28.33 -17.42 -4.69
CA LYS A 479 28.60 -18.84 -4.94
C LYS A 479 27.77 -19.37 -6.11
N PRO A 480 28.27 -20.33 -6.91
CA PRO A 480 27.48 -21.02 -7.92
C PRO A 480 26.26 -21.71 -7.30
N THR A 481 25.10 -21.63 -7.94
CA THR A 481 23.90 -22.35 -7.52
C THR A 481 23.86 -23.77 -8.05
N LEU A 482 23.05 -24.62 -7.41
CA LEU A 482 22.72 -25.94 -7.93
C LEU A 482 21.95 -25.82 -9.26
N THR A 483 22.26 -26.70 -10.20
CA THR A 483 21.37 -26.95 -11.34
C THR A 483 20.11 -27.66 -10.88
N ARG A 484 19.05 -27.69 -11.70
CA ARG A 484 17.83 -28.47 -11.43
C ARG A 484 18.10 -29.96 -11.19
N ALA A 485 19.01 -30.55 -11.96
CA ALA A 485 19.40 -31.94 -11.80
C ALA A 485 20.10 -32.16 -10.45
N GLU A 486 21.02 -31.28 -10.08
CA GLU A 486 21.71 -31.34 -8.79
C GLU A 486 20.76 -31.09 -7.62
N LEU A 487 19.80 -30.18 -7.76
CA LEU A 487 18.77 -29.93 -6.76
C LEU A 487 17.96 -31.20 -6.45
N ARG A 488 17.63 -31.99 -7.49
CA ARG A 488 16.94 -33.27 -7.29
C ARG A 488 17.78 -34.28 -6.55
N GLU A 489 19.04 -34.43 -6.96
CA GLU A 489 19.95 -35.36 -6.29
C GLU A 489 20.15 -34.96 -4.82
N PHE A 490 20.20 -33.66 -4.56
CA PHE A 490 20.17 -33.12 -3.20
C PHE A 490 18.88 -33.47 -2.46
N GLN A 491 17.70 -33.30 -3.06
CA GLN A 491 16.41 -33.64 -2.44
C GLN A 491 16.30 -35.13 -2.14
N LYS A 492 16.70 -36.01 -3.07
CA LYS A 492 16.78 -37.47 -2.85
C LYS A 492 17.64 -37.81 -1.63
N TRP A 493 18.81 -37.18 -1.53
CA TRP A 493 19.71 -37.35 -0.39
C TRP A 493 19.09 -36.85 0.92
N ALA A 494 18.43 -35.68 0.89
CA ALA A 494 17.87 -35.03 2.07
C ALA A 494 16.65 -35.76 2.64
N ILE A 495 15.74 -36.27 1.79
CA ILE A 495 14.51 -36.96 2.24
C ILE A 495 14.85 -38.29 2.95
N GLY A 496 16.00 -38.89 2.65
CA GLY A 496 16.52 -40.06 3.38
C GLY A 496 17.05 -39.77 4.79
N ARG A 497 17.14 -38.50 5.21
CA ARG A 497 17.73 -38.07 6.49
C ARG A 497 16.92 -36.92 7.07
N SER A 498 15.91 -37.26 7.90
CA SER A 498 14.93 -36.31 8.44
C SER A 498 15.57 -35.13 9.21
N GLY A 499 15.56 -33.93 8.62
CA GLY A 499 15.67 -32.67 9.38
C GLY A 499 16.28 -31.48 8.64
N SER A 500 15.73 -30.29 8.86
CA SER A 500 16.25 -28.98 8.39
C SER A 500 17.70 -28.70 8.83
N ARG A 501 18.16 -29.34 9.90
CA ARG A 501 19.51 -29.22 10.45
C ARG A 501 20.59 -29.80 9.52
N TYR A 502 20.24 -30.76 8.66
CA TYR A 502 21.17 -31.40 7.71
C TYR A 502 21.50 -30.53 6.49
N TYR A 503 20.59 -29.63 6.11
CA TYR A 503 20.78 -28.68 5.00
C TYR A 503 21.94 -27.72 5.28
N LYS A 504 22.19 -27.36 6.54
CA LYS A 504 23.26 -26.40 6.90
C LYS A 504 24.66 -26.97 6.80
N ASN A 505 24.78 -28.29 6.95
CA ASN A 505 26.05 -28.95 7.21
C ASN A 505 26.35 -30.01 6.15
N ILE A 506 25.75 -29.92 4.95
CA ILE A 506 25.98 -30.94 3.91
C ILE A 506 27.47 -31.11 3.60
N HIS A 507 28.25 -30.03 3.63
CA HIS A 507 29.70 -30.09 3.41
C HIS A 507 30.46 -30.74 4.57
N GLU A 508 29.92 -30.72 5.78
CA GLU A 508 30.50 -31.41 6.95
C GLU A 508 30.14 -32.89 6.97
N LEU A 509 28.93 -33.22 6.52
CA LEU A 509 28.37 -34.58 6.54
C LEU A 509 28.63 -35.36 5.25
N TRP A 510 28.94 -34.65 4.17
CA TRP A 510 29.28 -35.19 2.86
C TRP A 510 30.32 -34.29 2.18
N PRO A 511 31.59 -34.33 2.65
CA PRO A 511 32.66 -33.48 2.11
C PRO A 511 32.94 -33.70 0.61
N GLU A 512 32.80 -34.95 0.15
CA GLU A 512 32.96 -35.37 -1.25
C GLU A 512 31.71 -35.12 -2.11
N SER A 513 30.75 -34.34 -1.60
CA SER A 513 29.49 -34.09 -2.30
C SER A 513 29.75 -33.36 -3.62
N PRO A 514 29.03 -33.69 -4.71
CA PRO A 514 29.03 -32.88 -5.94
C PRO A 514 28.54 -31.45 -5.71
N PHE A 515 27.97 -31.16 -4.54
CA PHE A 515 27.48 -29.84 -4.15
C PHE A 515 28.56 -29.00 -3.43
N ALA A 516 29.76 -29.53 -3.14
CA ALA A 516 30.82 -28.82 -2.45
C ALA A 516 31.17 -27.48 -3.13
N GLY A 517 31.17 -26.39 -2.35
CA GLY A 517 31.44 -25.04 -2.84
C GLY A 517 30.29 -24.35 -3.57
N LYS A 518 29.12 -24.99 -3.68
CA LYS A 518 27.89 -24.39 -4.22
C LYS A 518 27.07 -23.73 -3.12
N ALA A 519 26.19 -22.82 -3.51
CA ALA A 519 25.17 -22.26 -2.62
C ALA A 519 24.17 -23.35 -2.24
N MET A 520 23.76 -23.38 -0.97
CA MET A 520 22.68 -24.25 -0.52
C MET A 520 21.37 -23.84 -1.22
N PRO A 521 20.46 -24.79 -1.48
CA PRO A 521 19.18 -24.46 -2.06
C PRO A 521 18.32 -23.73 -1.04
N SER A 522 17.62 -22.71 -1.52
CA SER A 522 16.70 -21.92 -0.73
C SER A 522 15.37 -22.64 -0.55
N VAL A 523 14.60 -22.24 0.47
CA VAL A 523 13.30 -22.84 0.79
C VAL A 523 12.30 -21.76 1.14
N ASP A 524 11.04 -21.84 0.71
CA ASP A 524 10.01 -20.84 1.04
C ASP A 524 9.20 -21.17 2.31
N ALA A 525 8.09 -20.45 2.50
CA ALA A 525 7.13 -20.61 3.58
C ALA A 525 6.49 -21.99 3.72
N LYS A 526 6.39 -22.74 2.61
CA LYS A 526 5.67 -24.01 2.49
C LYS A 526 6.64 -25.19 2.36
N ASP A 527 7.90 -24.97 2.75
CA ASP A 527 9.02 -25.91 2.61
C ASP A 527 9.33 -26.29 1.15
N THR A 528 8.92 -25.45 0.20
CA THR A 528 9.22 -25.60 -1.22
C THR A 528 10.68 -25.24 -1.49
N ILE A 529 11.42 -26.07 -2.23
CA ILE A 529 12.89 -25.94 -2.39
C ILE A 529 13.23 -25.40 -3.78
N TYR A 530 14.10 -24.39 -3.85
CA TYR A 530 14.52 -23.73 -5.09
C TYR A 530 16.05 -23.74 -5.25
N ALA A 531 16.50 -23.69 -6.51
CA ALA A 531 17.93 -23.62 -6.84
C ALA A 531 18.57 -22.27 -6.45
N LYS A 532 17.79 -21.18 -6.54
CA LYS A 532 18.14 -19.83 -6.12
C LYS A 532 17.07 -19.31 -5.18
N SER A 533 17.45 -18.57 -4.14
CA SER A 533 16.46 -17.82 -3.37
C SER A 533 15.74 -16.78 -4.20
N TRP A 534 14.52 -16.48 -3.75
CA TRP A 534 13.67 -15.43 -4.30
C TRP A 534 14.41 -14.09 -4.34
N ILE A 535 15.03 -13.74 -3.22
CA ILE A 535 15.81 -12.51 -3.03
C ILE A 535 16.99 -12.44 -3.98
N ARG A 536 17.81 -13.51 -4.03
CA ARG A 536 18.97 -13.58 -4.92
C ARG A 536 18.56 -13.38 -6.36
N SER A 537 17.49 -14.04 -6.79
CA SER A 537 16.98 -13.94 -8.15
C SER A 537 16.60 -12.49 -8.50
N ILE A 538 15.93 -11.76 -7.60
CA ILE A 538 15.58 -10.35 -7.81
C ILE A 538 16.84 -9.46 -7.86
N VAL A 539 17.80 -9.64 -6.94
CA VAL A 539 19.04 -8.85 -6.93
C VAL A 539 19.85 -9.06 -8.21
N GLU A 540 19.99 -10.31 -8.67
CA GLU A 540 20.65 -10.63 -9.94
C GLU A 540 19.94 -9.98 -11.13
N LEU A 541 18.61 -10.08 -11.22
CA LEU A 541 17.83 -9.45 -12.29
C LEU A 541 17.97 -7.93 -12.31
N CYS A 542 18.00 -7.28 -11.13
CA CYS A 542 18.28 -5.85 -10.99
C CYS A 542 19.65 -5.45 -11.55
N GLY A 543 20.67 -6.29 -11.37
CA GLY A 543 22.02 -6.06 -11.87
C GLY A 543 22.18 -6.37 -13.37
N GLU A 544 21.43 -7.33 -13.88
CA GLU A 544 21.49 -7.77 -15.28
C GLU A 544 20.68 -6.88 -16.23
N TYR A 545 19.50 -6.42 -15.81
CA TYR A 545 18.57 -5.69 -16.67
C TYR A 545 18.45 -4.21 -16.24
N PRO A 546 18.78 -3.26 -17.12
CA PRO A 546 18.85 -1.84 -16.74
C PRO A 546 17.49 -1.25 -16.37
N ASN A 547 16.40 -1.74 -16.96
CA ASN A 547 15.04 -1.28 -16.69
C ASN A 547 14.28 -2.19 -15.71
N PHE A 548 14.96 -3.12 -15.04
CA PHE A 548 14.36 -3.96 -14.00
C PHE A 548 14.49 -3.30 -12.61
N TYR A 549 13.39 -3.32 -11.86
CA TYR A 549 13.22 -2.70 -10.55
C TYR A 549 12.58 -3.67 -9.56
N THR A 550 12.59 -3.31 -8.30
CA THR A 550 11.82 -3.98 -7.25
C THR A 550 11.42 -2.98 -6.18
N ASP A 551 10.63 -3.37 -5.19
CA ASP A 551 10.12 -2.46 -4.17
C ASP A 551 10.19 -3.02 -2.75
N LEU A 552 10.22 -2.10 -1.78
CA LEU A 552 10.20 -2.36 -0.33
C LEU A 552 8.77 -2.26 0.21
N SER A 553 7.82 -2.91 -0.45
CA SER A 553 6.39 -2.84 -0.09
C SER A 553 6.02 -3.85 0.98
N TYR A 554 5.22 -3.45 1.96
CA TYR A 554 4.84 -4.28 3.11
C TYR A 554 6.05 -4.91 3.83
N LEU A 555 7.17 -4.18 3.89
CA LEU A 555 8.35 -4.63 4.64
C LEU A 555 8.25 -4.15 6.09
N PRO A 556 8.00 -5.04 7.07
CA PRO A 556 8.05 -4.65 8.48
C PRO A 556 9.51 -4.52 8.90
N ILE A 557 10.16 -3.44 8.49
CA ILE A 557 11.62 -3.30 8.46
C ILE A 557 12.30 -3.41 9.84
N PHE A 558 11.53 -3.21 10.92
CA PHE A 558 11.93 -3.41 12.31
C PHE A 558 11.53 -4.73 12.94
N ASN A 559 10.69 -5.51 12.28
CA ASN A 559 10.50 -6.89 12.70
C ASN A 559 11.85 -7.60 12.59
N LYS A 560 12.02 -8.61 13.44
CA LYS A 560 13.17 -9.49 13.34
C LYS A 560 12.80 -10.65 12.46
N TYR A 561 13.65 -10.95 11.49
CA TYR A 561 13.63 -12.25 10.86
C TYR A 561 14.49 -13.20 11.67
N LYS A 562 14.03 -14.44 11.79
CA LYS A 562 14.86 -15.49 12.36
C LYS A 562 15.73 -16.03 11.25
N SER A 563 17.02 -15.69 11.28
CA SER A 563 17.97 -16.26 10.34
C SER A 563 17.93 -17.77 10.45
N TRP A 564 18.32 -18.43 9.36
CA TRP A 564 18.44 -19.89 9.35
C TRP A 564 19.38 -20.36 10.47
N ALA A 565 20.42 -19.61 10.84
CA ALA A 565 21.33 -19.93 11.95
C ALA A 565 20.66 -19.96 13.35
N GLY A 566 19.46 -19.39 13.48
CA GLY A 566 18.71 -19.30 14.73
C GLY A 566 18.84 -17.93 15.41
N ASP A 567 19.72 -17.07 14.90
CA ASP A 567 19.88 -15.69 15.36
C ASP A 567 18.76 -14.81 14.81
N GLU A 568 18.18 -13.97 15.66
CA GLU A 568 17.20 -12.96 15.25
C GLU A 568 17.93 -11.68 14.82
N GLN A 569 17.71 -11.26 13.56
CA GLN A 569 18.26 -10.02 13.02
C GLN A 569 17.12 -9.16 12.48
N PRO A 570 17.21 -7.83 12.55
CA PRO A 570 16.18 -6.98 11.98
C PRO A 570 16.25 -7.00 10.45
N TYR A 571 15.11 -6.84 9.76
CA TYR A 571 15.08 -6.83 8.28
C TYR A 571 15.98 -5.75 7.67
N TRP A 572 16.16 -4.61 8.34
CA TRP A 572 17.09 -3.58 7.86
C TRP A 572 18.54 -4.07 7.74
N GLN A 573 18.97 -5.08 8.50
CA GLN A 573 20.32 -5.64 8.40
C GLN A 573 20.55 -6.34 7.05
N GLN A 574 19.53 -6.97 6.49
CA GLN A 574 19.62 -7.57 5.16
C GLN A 574 19.74 -6.50 4.07
N LEU A 575 19.01 -5.38 4.24
CA LEU A 575 19.14 -4.23 3.36
C LEU A 575 20.57 -3.67 3.42
N VAL A 576 21.19 -3.60 4.60
CA VAL A 576 22.62 -3.24 4.74
C VAL A 576 23.51 -4.17 3.94
N ASP A 577 23.36 -5.49 4.12
CA ASP A 577 24.21 -6.47 3.45
C ASP A 577 24.08 -6.39 1.92
N VAL A 578 22.85 -6.24 1.40
CA VAL A 578 22.60 -6.11 -0.03
C VAL A 578 23.11 -4.79 -0.58
N LEU A 579 22.87 -3.65 0.08
CA LEU A 579 23.36 -2.36 -0.41
C LEU A 579 24.88 -2.25 -0.36
N ARG A 580 25.52 -2.93 0.60
CA ARG A 580 26.98 -3.03 0.71
C ARG A 580 27.59 -3.83 -0.45
N ASP A 581 27.06 -5.02 -0.71
CA ASP A 581 27.61 -5.94 -1.71
C ASP A 581 27.12 -5.66 -3.15
N TYR A 582 25.95 -5.05 -3.28
CA TYR A 582 25.24 -4.76 -4.54
C TYR A 582 24.74 -3.31 -4.57
N PRO A 583 25.65 -2.31 -4.58
CA PRO A 583 25.30 -0.88 -4.46
C PRO A 583 24.39 -0.35 -5.58
N TYR A 584 24.33 -1.03 -6.74
CA TYR A 584 23.39 -0.67 -7.81
C TYR A 584 21.92 -0.81 -7.38
N MET A 585 21.62 -1.60 -6.35
CA MET A 585 20.25 -1.76 -5.83
C MET A 585 19.64 -0.45 -5.33
N VAL A 586 20.47 0.53 -4.95
CA VAL A 586 20.00 1.88 -4.58
C VAL A 586 19.18 2.53 -5.71
N ASP A 587 19.51 2.25 -6.97
CA ASP A 587 18.77 2.77 -8.13
C ASP A 587 17.58 1.90 -8.56
N LYS A 588 17.40 0.74 -7.91
CA LYS A 588 16.39 -0.26 -8.31
C LYS A 588 15.27 -0.42 -7.31
N LEU A 589 15.49 -0.05 -6.05
CA LEU A 589 14.50 -0.15 -4.98
C LEU A 589 13.54 1.04 -4.99
N MET A 590 12.24 0.76 -5.04
CA MET A 590 11.19 1.76 -4.80
C MET A 590 10.60 1.59 -3.40
N PHE A 591 10.15 2.68 -2.80
CA PHE A 591 9.37 2.63 -1.59
C PHE A 591 7.90 2.41 -1.94
N GLY A 592 7.28 1.45 -1.28
CA GLY A 592 5.85 1.21 -1.32
C GLY A 592 5.38 0.89 0.08
N THR A 593 4.18 1.29 0.45
CA THR A 593 3.62 0.89 1.75
C THR A 593 2.87 -0.42 1.62
N ASP A 594 2.21 -0.65 0.49
CA ASP A 594 1.09 -1.58 0.37
C ASP A 594 0.02 -1.33 1.46
N TRP A 595 -0.39 -0.06 1.58
CA TRP A 595 -1.26 0.47 2.63
C TRP A 595 -2.40 -0.43 3.08
N TYR A 596 -3.07 -1.11 2.16
CA TYR A 596 -4.19 -1.96 2.52
C TYR A 596 -3.76 -3.13 3.41
N MET A 597 -2.57 -3.70 3.20
CA MET A 597 -1.99 -4.73 4.08
C MET A 597 -1.58 -4.17 5.44
N ILE A 598 -1.01 -2.95 5.48
CA ILE A 598 -0.68 -2.26 6.74
C ILE A 598 -1.95 -1.97 7.55
N LEU A 599 -3.01 -1.55 6.87
CA LEU A 599 -4.33 -1.32 7.46
C LEU A 599 -4.91 -2.60 8.06
N MET A 600 -4.81 -3.71 7.33
CA MET A 600 -5.23 -5.04 7.79
C MET A 600 -4.50 -5.50 9.06
N ASP A 601 -3.22 -5.17 9.17
CA ASP A 601 -2.42 -5.46 10.37
C ASP A 601 -2.60 -4.42 11.49
N LYS A 602 -3.55 -3.48 11.32
CA LYS A 602 -3.87 -2.40 12.27
C LYS A 602 -2.69 -1.49 12.57
N HIS A 603 -1.75 -1.39 11.63
CA HIS A 603 -0.67 -0.42 11.67
C HIS A 603 -1.17 0.94 11.14
N GLY A 604 -0.77 2.01 11.80
CA GLY A 604 -1.09 3.37 11.33
C GLY A 604 -0.21 3.75 10.15
N TYR A 605 -0.79 4.28 9.08
CA TYR A 605 -0.04 4.66 7.87
C TYR A 605 1.12 5.61 8.15
N ARG A 606 0.88 6.68 8.93
CA ARG A 606 1.94 7.59 9.39
C ARG A 606 3.05 6.88 10.17
N LYS A 607 2.67 5.99 11.08
CA LYS A 607 3.62 5.23 11.91
C LYS A 607 4.54 4.37 11.04
N TRP A 608 4.01 3.79 9.96
CA TRP A 608 4.79 3.00 9.02
C TRP A 608 5.91 3.80 8.33
N TYR A 609 5.62 5.04 7.92
CA TYR A 609 6.65 5.93 7.38
C TYR A 609 7.69 6.31 8.43
N GLU A 610 7.26 6.67 9.64
CA GLU A 610 8.18 6.99 10.75
C GLU A 610 9.10 5.80 11.07
N GLU A 611 8.57 4.59 11.02
CA GLU A 611 9.34 3.36 11.18
C GLU A 611 10.30 3.13 10.01
N THR A 612 9.85 3.35 8.78
CA THR A 612 10.72 3.22 7.60
C THR A 612 11.92 4.18 7.67
N ILE A 613 11.70 5.45 8.03
CA ILE A 613 12.78 6.43 8.14
C ILE A 613 13.79 6.02 9.22
N LYS A 614 13.31 5.66 10.42
CA LYS A 614 14.21 5.21 11.49
C LYS A 614 15.03 4.00 11.08
N ALA A 615 14.45 3.06 10.32
CA ALA A 615 15.19 1.90 9.86
C ALA A 615 16.25 2.28 8.81
N LEU A 616 15.97 3.26 7.95
CA LEU A 616 16.97 3.82 7.05
C LEU A 616 18.07 4.58 7.78
N GLU A 617 17.82 5.13 8.97
CA GLU A 617 18.86 5.69 9.85
C GLU A 617 19.82 4.60 10.36
N GLU A 618 19.28 3.44 10.75
CA GLU A 618 20.10 2.27 11.12
C GLU A 618 20.92 1.76 9.92
N VAL A 619 20.30 1.66 8.73
CA VAL A 619 20.98 1.28 7.49
C VAL A 619 22.10 2.25 7.16
N SER A 620 21.82 3.55 7.19
CA SER A 620 22.79 4.62 6.96
C SER A 620 23.97 4.51 7.94
N THR A 621 23.70 4.24 9.21
CA THR A 621 24.73 4.08 10.24
C THR A 621 25.60 2.85 9.98
N ALA A 622 24.99 1.71 9.65
CA ALA A 622 25.67 0.45 9.37
C ALA A 622 26.44 0.42 8.03
N LEU A 623 26.14 1.37 7.13
CA LEU A 623 26.89 1.65 5.91
C LEU A 623 27.88 2.82 6.07
N GLU A 624 28.23 3.17 7.32
CA GLU A 624 29.22 4.21 7.65
C GLU A 624 28.91 5.58 7.01
N GLY A 625 27.62 5.89 6.84
CA GLY A 625 27.17 7.14 6.25
C GLY A 625 27.42 7.26 4.74
N GLN A 626 27.74 6.16 4.03
CA GLN A 626 27.88 6.16 2.56
C GLN A 626 26.68 6.80 1.87
N TRP A 627 25.48 6.55 2.40
CA TRP A 627 24.25 7.23 2.03
C TRP A 627 23.48 7.61 3.28
N SER A 628 22.98 8.85 3.36
CA SER A 628 22.11 9.27 4.46
C SER A 628 20.73 8.62 4.35
N ALA A 629 20.05 8.43 5.49
CA ALA A 629 18.68 7.91 5.52
C ALA A 629 17.71 8.72 4.64
N HIS A 630 17.86 10.04 4.66
CA HIS A 630 17.09 10.97 3.85
C HIS A 630 17.36 10.82 2.35
N PHE A 631 18.63 10.61 1.96
CA PHE A 631 18.98 10.32 0.58
C PHE A 631 18.34 9.00 0.13
N LEU A 632 18.48 7.92 0.91
CA LEU A 632 17.91 6.61 0.58
C LEU A 632 16.39 6.70 0.44
N PHE A 633 15.71 7.30 1.41
CA PHE A 633 14.26 7.46 1.35
C PHE A 633 13.84 8.29 0.13
N HIS A 634 14.53 9.39 -0.16
CA HIS A 634 14.22 10.23 -1.32
C HIS A 634 14.47 9.50 -2.65
N GLN A 635 15.55 8.72 -2.74
CA GLN A 635 15.84 7.91 -3.91
C GLN A 635 14.71 6.88 -4.12
N PHE A 636 14.28 6.20 -3.06
CA PHE A 636 13.28 5.13 -3.14
C PHE A 636 11.85 5.64 -3.31
N ALA A 637 11.49 6.76 -2.67
CA ALA A 637 10.14 7.31 -2.65
C ALA A 637 9.92 8.46 -3.64
N LEU A 638 10.93 8.89 -4.40
CA LEU A 638 10.75 9.93 -5.43
C LEU A 638 11.48 9.61 -6.72
N ILE A 639 12.81 9.47 -6.66
CA ILE A 639 13.63 9.38 -7.88
C ILE A 639 13.38 8.08 -8.64
N ASN A 640 13.44 6.93 -7.97
CA ASN A 640 13.23 5.63 -8.59
C ASN A 640 11.79 5.47 -9.12
N PRO A 641 10.73 5.86 -8.38
CA PRO A 641 9.37 5.85 -8.90
C PRO A 641 9.17 6.76 -10.13
N ILE A 642 9.74 7.97 -10.14
CA ILE A 642 9.68 8.86 -11.34
C ILE A 642 10.33 8.18 -12.54
N LYS A 643 11.52 7.59 -12.36
CA LYS A 643 12.25 6.89 -13.43
C LYS A 643 11.54 5.62 -13.90
N PHE A 644 10.94 4.86 -12.98
CA PHE A 644 10.21 3.64 -13.31
C PHE A 644 8.90 3.97 -14.02
N TYR A 645 8.02 4.78 -13.43
CA TYR A 645 6.73 5.10 -14.03
C TYR A 645 6.80 6.14 -15.16
N ARG A 646 8.01 6.61 -15.49
CA ARG A 646 8.23 7.63 -16.55
C ARG A 646 7.40 8.88 -16.30
N LEU A 647 7.17 9.22 -15.03
CA LEU A 647 6.35 10.37 -14.67
C LEU A 647 6.90 11.64 -15.29
N ASP A 648 8.21 11.72 -15.42
CA ASP A 648 8.87 12.82 -16.09
C ASP A 648 8.41 12.96 -17.55
N LYS A 649 8.15 11.88 -18.28
CA LYS A 649 7.69 11.95 -19.67
C LYS A 649 6.20 12.20 -19.80
N ILE A 650 5.40 11.84 -18.79
CA ILE A 650 3.95 11.80 -18.90
C ILE A 650 3.21 12.85 -18.05
N VAL A 651 3.88 13.55 -17.13
CA VAL A 651 3.24 14.45 -16.15
C VAL A 651 2.38 15.54 -16.78
N ASP A 652 2.82 16.13 -17.91
CA ASP A 652 2.05 17.16 -18.62
C ASP A 652 0.82 16.57 -19.31
N LYS A 653 0.99 15.42 -19.97
CA LYS A 653 -0.12 14.72 -20.64
C LYS A 653 -1.13 14.19 -19.63
N LEU A 654 -0.66 13.73 -18.48
CA LEU A 654 -1.49 13.28 -17.36
C LEU A 654 -2.34 14.43 -16.83
N LYS A 655 -1.80 15.65 -16.73
CA LYS A 655 -2.58 16.85 -16.40
C LYS A 655 -3.71 17.07 -17.40
N ASP A 656 -3.41 17.06 -18.70
CA ASP A 656 -4.41 17.27 -19.75
C ASP A 656 -5.53 16.21 -19.69
N ASN A 657 -5.15 14.94 -19.53
CA ASN A 657 -6.10 13.83 -19.44
C ASN A 657 -6.97 13.94 -18.16
N LEU A 658 -6.39 14.34 -17.02
CA LEU A 658 -7.13 14.59 -15.78
C LEU A 658 -8.08 15.78 -15.91
N THR A 659 -7.68 16.87 -16.58
CA THR A 659 -8.58 18.00 -16.90
C THR A 659 -9.80 17.52 -17.68
N ALA A 660 -9.60 16.67 -18.70
CA ALA A 660 -10.69 16.08 -19.46
C ALA A 660 -11.57 15.16 -18.61
N ALA A 661 -10.98 14.37 -17.71
CA ALA A 661 -11.71 13.49 -16.80
C ALA A 661 -12.56 14.27 -15.78
N ILE A 662 -12.02 15.34 -15.18
CA ILE A 662 -12.76 16.25 -14.28
C ILE A 662 -13.95 16.87 -15.01
N GLY A 663 -13.78 17.25 -16.28
CA GLY A 663 -14.86 17.77 -17.11
C GLY A 663 -16.06 16.82 -17.21
N LYS A 664 -15.79 15.51 -17.26
CA LYS A 664 -16.77 14.42 -17.39
C LYS A 664 -17.41 13.98 -16.08
N LEU A 665 -16.90 14.39 -14.91
CA LEU A 665 -17.51 14.05 -13.62
C LEU A 665 -18.91 14.65 -13.54
N ASP A 666 -19.87 13.89 -13.04
CA ASP A 666 -21.14 14.45 -12.59
C ASP A 666 -20.87 15.19 -11.27
N GLY A 667 -21.32 16.44 -11.14
CA GLY A 667 -21.19 17.31 -9.95
C GLY A 667 -19.77 17.48 -9.35
N GLY A 668 -19.72 17.85 -8.06
CA GLY A 668 -18.49 18.24 -7.36
C GLY A 668 -17.98 19.65 -7.71
N ASP A 669 -17.06 20.19 -6.89
CA ASP A 669 -16.43 21.49 -7.15
C ASP A 669 -15.30 21.35 -8.18
N LYS A 670 -15.68 21.30 -9.46
CA LYS A 670 -14.74 21.17 -10.59
C LYS A 670 -13.71 22.30 -10.62
N ALA A 671 -14.09 23.51 -10.22
CA ALA A 671 -13.17 24.65 -10.20
C ALA A 671 -12.06 24.45 -9.17
N LYS A 672 -12.41 23.97 -7.97
CA LYS A 672 -11.43 23.57 -6.95
C LYS A 672 -10.54 22.42 -7.45
N MET A 673 -11.12 21.38 -8.05
CA MET A 673 -10.35 20.25 -8.58
C MET A 673 -9.32 20.67 -9.64
N LEU A 674 -9.70 21.56 -10.56
CA LEU A 674 -8.80 22.11 -11.58
C LEU A 674 -7.69 23.00 -10.97
N SER A 675 -8.03 23.82 -9.98
CA SER A 675 -7.05 24.62 -9.23
C SER A 675 -6.04 23.74 -8.46
N ASP A 676 -6.54 22.68 -7.82
CA ASP A 676 -5.71 21.68 -7.13
C ASP A 676 -4.80 20.93 -8.11
N LEU A 677 -5.32 20.53 -9.26
CA LEU A 677 -4.55 19.89 -10.33
C LEU A 677 -3.40 20.79 -10.80
N GLU A 678 -3.67 22.06 -11.11
CA GLU A 678 -2.66 23.00 -11.57
C GLU A 678 -1.53 23.15 -10.56
N ARG A 679 -1.88 23.36 -9.28
CA ARG A 679 -0.92 23.51 -8.20
C ARG A 679 -0.09 22.25 -7.97
N ARG A 680 -0.70 21.07 -7.98
CA ARG A 680 0.00 19.78 -7.81
C ARG A 680 0.90 19.47 -9.00
N HIS A 681 0.44 19.78 -10.22
CA HIS A 681 1.19 19.60 -11.45
C HIS A 681 2.50 20.39 -11.41
N GLN A 682 2.45 21.67 -11.03
CA GLN A 682 3.65 22.50 -10.92
C GLN A 682 4.71 21.89 -9.98
N VAL A 683 4.28 21.39 -8.82
CA VAL A 683 5.18 20.76 -7.84
C VAL A 683 5.74 19.43 -8.35
N LEU A 684 4.91 18.57 -8.93
CA LEU A 684 5.33 17.26 -9.46
C LEU A 684 6.21 17.40 -10.70
N ALA A 685 5.90 18.32 -11.61
CA ALA A 685 6.71 18.59 -12.80
C ALA A 685 8.10 19.11 -12.42
N ALA A 686 8.19 20.02 -11.43
CA ALA A 686 9.48 20.47 -10.91
C ALA A 686 10.28 19.32 -10.27
N ALA A 687 9.61 18.37 -9.62
CA ALA A 687 10.28 17.17 -9.05
C ALA A 687 10.79 16.26 -10.17
N CYS A 688 10.01 16.09 -11.24
CA CYS A 688 10.41 15.34 -12.43
C CYS A 688 11.65 15.95 -13.11
N ASP A 689 11.68 17.27 -13.31
CA ASP A 689 12.81 17.95 -13.92
C ASP A 689 14.09 17.76 -13.09
N LYS A 690 13.99 17.88 -11.77
CA LYS A 690 15.13 17.61 -10.87
C LYS A 690 15.56 16.16 -10.89
N ALA A 691 14.63 15.21 -10.92
CA ALA A 691 14.95 13.78 -11.01
C ALA A 691 15.64 13.41 -12.34
N ARG A 692 15.35 14.11 -13.45
CA ARG A 692 16.11 13.96 -14.70
C ARG A 692 17.53 14.50 -14.59
N MET A 693 17.70 15.63 -13.90
CA MET A 693 19.01 16.29 -13.72
C MET A 693 19.88 15.62 -12.67
N SER A 694 19.31 14.88 -11.72
CA SER A 694 20.05 14.09 -10.75
C SER A 694 20.80 12.96 -11.45
N ARG A 695 21.99 13.27 -11.96
CA ARG A 695 23.03 12.28 -12.20
C ARG A 695 23.53 11.84 -10.85
N MET A 696 23.53 10.53 -10.60
CA MET A 696 24.16 10.01 -9.39
C MET A 696 25.61 10.49 -9.35
N GLN A 697 26.07 10.94 -8.17
CA GLN A 697 27.49 10.97 -7.89
C GLN A 697 28.04 9.59 -8.26
N SER A 698 29.03 9.58 -9.15
CA SER A 698 29.70 8.40 -9.66
C SER A 698 30.48 7.67 -8.55
N ALA A 699 29.76 7.03 -7.64
CA ALA A 699 30.28 6.08 -6.66
C ALA A 699 30.18 4.63 -7.17
N VAL A 700 29.87 4.42 -8.45
CA VAL A 700 29.97 3.12 -9.10
C VAL A 700 31.17 3.17 -10.05
N LYS A 701 32.38 3.08 -9.46
CA LYS A 701 33.63 2.81 -10.19
C LYS A 701 33.74 1.36 -10.65
N GLN A 702 32.73 0.53 -10.39
CA GLN A 702 32.66 -0.83 -10.89
C GLN A 702 31.41 -0.91 -11.76
N GLY A 703 31.60 -0.93 -13.09
CA GLY A 703 30.50 -1.21 -14.02
C GLY A 703 29.74 -2.48 -13.63
N PRO A 704 28.60 -2.78 -14.29
CA PRO A 704 27.85 -3.99 -14.01
C PRO A 704 28.82 -5.16 -13.93
N LEU A 705 28.85 -5.85 -12.79
CA LEU A 705 29.55 -7.11 -12.64
C LEU A 705 28.97 -8.03 -13.71
N ARG A 706 29.61 -8.05 -14.88
CA ARG A 706 29.41 -9.11 -15.85
C ARG A 706 29.86 -10.36 -15.13
N PHE A 707 28.91 -11.14 -14.63
CA PHE A 707 29.14 -12.52 -14.28
C PHE A 707 29.64 -13.21 -15.55
N THR A 708 30.94 -13.26 -15.73
CA THR A 708 31.55 -14.26 -16.57
C THR A 708 31.45 -15.55 -15.76
N GLY A 709 30.38 -16.31 -15.99
CA GLY A 709 30.37 -17.71 -15.62
C GLY A 709 31.61 -18.42 -16.22
N PRO A 710 31.98 -19.61 -15.73
CA PRO A 710 33.20 -20.28 -16.18
C PRO A 710 33.23 -20.54 -17.69
N GLU A 711 32.09 -20.58 -18.39
CA GLU A 711 32.05 -20.81 -19.83
C GLU A 711 30.91 -20.00 -20.46
N GLY A 712 31.26 -19.17 -21.45
CA GLY A 712 30.27 -18.48 -22.28
C GLY A 712 29.50 -19.48 -23.12
N TRP A 713 28.21 -19.63 -22.85
CA TRP A 713 27.23 -20.17 -23.78
C TRP A 713 25.95 -19.33 -23.71
N LEU A 714 25.46 -19.05 -24.92
CA LEU A 714 24.35 -18.20 -25.38
C LEU A 714 23.14 -18.07 -24.45
#